data_AF-A0AAE1HFQ6-F1
#
_entry.id   AF-A0AAE1HFQ6-F1
#
_cell.length_a   1.000
_cell.length_b   1.000
_cell.length_c   1.000
_cell.angle_alpha   90.00
_cell.angle_beta   90.00
_cell.angle_gamma   90.00
#
_symmetry.space_group_name_H-M   'P 1'
#
loop_
_entity.id
_entity.type
_entity.pdbx_description
1 polymer ?
#
loop_
_entity_poly.entity_id
_entity_poly.type
_entity_poly.pdbx_seq_one_letter_code
_entity_poly.pdbx_strand_id
1 'polypeptide(L)'
;MSAAGCRLQCTMAAGRARSGCSLRAAGAALVVVTALLAVGCSCSPWGQDDVDRLREWQERQDERLLQQQRALEERQRLSDDLSLERQYLRTDLQLHRERQQDERQTERDARLNDHQRLRDDLLQERQVEQSDRQLHRQTLQDQGLDERQQLHDELDRDREREVEDQRRAREQLSDQARRDRERTDREREREQGRREREQQRREQEREREQQRRERERDLREQRRRWRRDADDTADDKNTTATTTTVKAADPPPQPATGKSYEGAQLWRVQIADGDVANLQRVEDDGVAQIWYSNATVWDLMVSAENQPHVRKLLADNKLAYTVVIPDMQRAILDENPSLSDDELELTSRKGHRMTWQHYHRVTDMHGWLDYLANTYPSICETLVIGSSVEGRPLKVLHIKGKPGSPAMWVDGGIHAREWITSASVSYMLNELVENHDSHRAWLSAVDLYVLPLANPDGYEYSHAGDRMWRKNRRRGGGCDGIDLNRNFGYKWGGKGAGPQPCQEIYRGSAPFSEPETSAIQSFVLARKASLKSYLSFHSYGQYVLYPWGYDRFVPPDHEDLQRVGTKLANAMRATSGLSYTVGSSAALLYPASGGSDDWAKGQAGLKYAFTIELRDTGRHGFVVPSSHILSSGKEVLAAVRTLAQEVAAL
;
A
#
# COMPACT_ATOMS: atom_id res chain seq x y z
N MET A 1 -41.87 -26.98 -72.10
CA MET A 1 -42.86 -27.03 -71.01
C MET A 1 -42.87 -25.66 -70.33
N SER A 2 -44.05 -25.07 -70.10
CA SER A 2 -44.23 -23.62 -69.93
C SER A 2 -43.66 -23.03 -68.63
N ALA A 3 -43.27 -21.74 -68.71
CA ALA A 3 -42.66 -20.91 -67.67
C ALA A 3 -43.55 -20.65 -66.42
N ALA A 4 -44.74 -21.23 -66.34
CA ALA A 4 -45.65 -21.07 -65.21
C ALA A 4 -45.33 -22.05 -64.04
N GLY A 5 -44.66 -23.18 -64.30
CA GLY A 5 -44.33 -24.16 -63.26
C GLY A 5 -43.16 -23.76 -62.35
N CYS A 6 -42.23 -22.91 -62.83
CA CYS A 6 -41.04 -22.51 -62.06
C CYS A 6 -41.30 -21.38 -61.04
N ARG A 7 -42.36 -20.58 -61.22
CA ARG A 7 -42.67 -19.48 -60.29
C ARG A 7 -43.27 -19.93 -58.95
N LEU A 8 -43.82 -21.15 -58.85
CA LEU A 8 -44.39 -21.66 -57.59
C LEU A 8 -43.35 -22.31 -56.66
N GLN A 9 -42.21 -22.79 -57.18
CA GLN A 9 -41.19 -23.45 -56.35
C GLN A 9 -40.20 -22.45 -55.73
N CYS A 10 -39.91 -21.31 -56.38
CA CYS A 10 -39.01 -20.30 -55.82
C CYS A 10 -39.65 -19.47 -54.68
N THR A 11 -40.96 -19.21 -54.71
CA THR A 11 -41.67 -18.49 -53.63
C THR A 11 -41.77 -19.32 -52.36
N MET A 12 -41.85 -20.65 -52.45
CA MET A 12 -41.84 -21.53 -51.27
C MET A 12 -40.46 -21.65 -50.60
N ALA A 13 -39.36 -21.51 -51.35
CA ALA A 13 -38.01 -21.53 -50.79
C ALA A 13 -37.66 -20.22 -50.06
N ALA A 14 -38.07 -19.06 -50.61
CA ALA A 14 -37.87 -17.76 -49.97
C ALA A 14 -38.71 -17.59 -48.69
N GLY A 15 -39.91 -18.21 -48.63
CA GLY A 15 -40.75 -18.22 -47.44
C GLY A 15 -40.17 -19.03 -46.26
N ARG A 16 -39.42 -20.10 -46.54
CA ARG A 16 -38.82 -20.96 -45.49
C ARG A 16 -37.49 -20.43 -44.93
N ALA A 17 -36.83 -19.49 -45.60
CA ALA A 17 -35.65 -18.83 -45.07
C ALA A 17 -35.96 -17.75 -44.02
N ARG A 18 -37.22 -17.24 -43.98
CA ARG A 18 -37.68 -16.26 -42.97
C ARG A 18 -38.15 -16.90 -41.65
N SER A 19 -38.39 -18.20 -41.60
CA SER A 19 -38.72 -18.94 -40.37
C SER A 19 -37.53 -19.80 -39.96
N GLY A 20 -36.69 -19.26 -39.07
CA GLY A 20 -35.41 -19.84 -38.66
C GLY A 20 -35.41 -21.36 -38.49
N CYS A 21 -34.61 -22.05 -39.30
CA CYS A 21 -34.43 -23.49 -39.18
C CYS A 21 -33.01 -23.93 -39.64
N SER A 22 -32.18 -24.26 -38.65
CA SER A 22 -30.88 -24.99 -38.64
C SER A 22 -29.77 -24.65 -39.66
N LEU A 23 -28.53 -24.53 -39.16
CA LEU A 23 -27.29 -24.32 -39.93
C LEU A 23 -27.06 -25.34 -41.06
N ARG A 24 -27.68 -26.53 -41.03
CA ARG A 24 -27.56 -27.53 -42.11
C ARG A 24 -28.27 -27.12 -43.40
N ALA A 25 -29.29 -26.25 -43.34
CA ALA A 25 -30.03 -25.81 -44.52
C ALA A 25 -29.25 -24.75 -45.33
N ALA A 26 -28.45 -23.91 -44.67
CA ALA A 26 -27.64 -22.87 -45.32
C ALA A 26 -26.42 -23.46 -46.05
N GLY A 27 -25.76 -24.47 -45.47
CA GLY A 27 -24.66 -25.18 -46.13
C GLY A 27 -25.09 -25.93 -47.41
N ALA A 28 -26.32 -26.44 -47.44
CA ALA A 28 -26.87 -27.09 -48.62
C ALA A 28 -27.20 -26.08 -49.75
N ALA A 29 -27.61 -24.85 -49.42
CA ALA A 29 -27.88 -23.80 -50.40
C ALA A 29 -26.61 -23.34 -51.13
N LEU A 30 -25.46 -23.30 -50.43
CA LEU A 30 -24.18 -22.91 -51.04
C LEU A 30 -23.68 -23.97 -52.03
N VAL A 31 -23.81 -25.26 -51.70
CA VAL A 31 -23.43 -26.37 -52.62
C VAL A 31 -24.28 -26.36 -53.89
N VAL A 32 -25.56 -25.98 -53.81
CA VAL A 32 -26.44 -25.86 -54.98
C VAL A 32 -26.08 -24.66 -55.86
N VAL A 33 -25.67 -23.53 -55.26
CA VAL A 33 -25.24 -22.34 -56.03
C VAL A 33 -23.91 -22.59 -56.75
N THR A 34 -22.95 -23.27 -56.10
CA THR A 34 -21.68 -23.64 -56.74
C THR A 34 -21.88 -24.69 -57.84
N ALA A 35 -22.84 -25.61 -57.68
CA ALA A 35 -23.19 -26.60 -58.71
C ALA A 35 -23.96 -26.01 -59.91
N LEU A 36 -24.79 -24.98 -59.70
CA LEU A 36 -25.51 -24.30 -60.78
C LEU A 36 -24.62 -23.40 -61.64
N LEU A 37 -23.50 -22.91 -61.10
CA LEU A 37 -22.49 -22.17 -61.87
C LEU A 37 -21.64 -23.08 -62.78
N ALA A 38 -21.62 -24.39 -62.53
CA ALA A 38 -20.89 -25.38 -63.35
C ALA A 38 -21.68 -25.87 -64.57
N VAL A 39 -22.99 -25.63 -64.63
CA VAL A 39 -23.86 -26.03 -65.77
C VAL A 39 -24.43 -24.76 -66.38
N GLY A 40 -23.79 -24.27 -67.44
CA GLY A 40 -24.03 -22.96 -68.07
C GLY A 40 -25.48 -22.68 -68.52
N CYS A 41 -26.34 -22.35 -67.57
CA CYS A 41 -27.66 -21.76 -67.78
C CYS A 41 -27.61 -20.30 -67.37
N SER A 42 -27.69 -19.41 -68.35
CA SER A 42 -27.79 -17.96 -68.18
C SER A 42 -29.14 -17.58 -67.55
N CYS A 43 -29.18 -17.44 -66.23
CA CYS A 43 -30.18 -16.64 -65.53
C CYS A 43 -29.46 -15.46 -64.86
N SER A 44 -30.09 -14.28 -64.90
CA SER A 44 -29.57 -12.94 -64.60
C SER A 44 -28.43 -12.82 -63.57
N PRO A 45 -27.48 -11.88 -63.80
CA PRO A 45 -26.35 -11.70 -62.92
C PRO A 45 -26.87 -11.16 -61.58
N TRP A 46 -26.56 -11.87 -60.49
CA TRP A 46 -26.53 -11.24 -59.18
C TRP A 46 -25.58 -10.05 -59.30
N GLY A 47 -26.05 -8.85 -59.00
CA GLY A 47 -25.20 -7.66 -59.04
C GLY A 47 -24.04 -7.86 -58.07
N GLN A 48 -22.87 -7.29 -58.39
CA GLN A 48 -21.67 -7.37 -57.56
C GLN A 48 -22.00 -7.06 -56.07
N ASP A 49 -22.90 -6.09 -55.84
CA ASP A 49 -23.43 -5.69 -54.54
C ASP A 49 -24.06 -6.83 -53.71
N ASP A 50 -24.76 -7.79 -54.34
CA ASP A 50 -25.40 -8.89 -53.61
C ASP A 50 -24.39 -9.95 -53.19
N VAL A 51 -23.32 -10.14 -53.99
CA VAL A 51 -22.19 -11.01 -53.66
C VAL A 51 -21.35 -10.40 -52.55
N ASP A 52 -21.12 -9.08 -52.59
CA ASP A 52 -20.38 -8.35 -51.57
C ASP A 52 -21.13 -8.34 -50.22
N ARG A 53 -22.46 -8.18 -50.24
CA ARG A 53 -23.30 -8.30 -49.03
C ARG A 53 -23.26 -9.69 -48.40
N LEU A 54 -23.20 -10.74 -49.20
CA LEU A 54 -23.05 -12.11 -48.71
C LEU A 54 -21.67 -12.35 -48.10
N ARG A 55 -20.60 -11.79 -48.69
CA ARG A 55 -19.24 -11.80 -48.10
C ARG A 55 -19.20 -11.07 -46.77
N GLU A 56 -19.71 -9.85 -46.70
CA GLU A 56 -19.75 -9.07 -45.46
C GLU A 56 -20.58 -9.76 -44.37
N TRP A 57 -21.67 -10.45 -44.76
CA TRP A 57 -22.47 -11.20 -43.81
C TRP A 57 -21.70 -12.41 -43.26
N GLN A 58 -20.95 -13.10 -44.11
CA GLN A 58 -20.14 -14.25 -43.72
C GLN A 58 -18.95 -13.85 -42.85
N GLU A 59 -18.23 -12.77 -43.20
CA GLU A 59 -17.17 -12.18 -42.37
C GLU A 59 -17.70 -11.80 -40.97
N ARG A 60 -18.89 -11.20 -40.90
CA ARG A 60 -19.55 -10.89 -39.61
C ARG A 60 -19.94 -12.13 -38.81
N GLN A 61 -20.24 -13.27 -39.44
CA GLN A 61 -20.47 -14.52 -38.70
C GLN A 61 -19.17 -15.13 -38.20
N ASP A 62 -18.12 -15.10 -39.02
CA ASP A 62 -16.79 -15.62 -38.66
C ASP A 62 -16.17 -14.81 -37.51
N GLU A 63 -16.30 -13.47 -37.53
CA GLU A 63 -15.90 -12.60 -36.42
C GLU A 63 -16.64 -12.92 -35.12
N ARG A 64 -17.96 -13.15 -35.19
CA ARG A 64 -18.76 -13.53 -34.01
C ARG A 64 -18.33 -14.87 -33.43
N LEU A 65 -18.03 -15.85 -34.30
CA LEU A 65 -17.55 -17.15 -33.87
C LEU A 65 -16.18 -17.03 -33.19
N LEU A 66 -15.28 -16.23 -33.76
CA LEU A 66 -13.97 -15.96 -33.18
C LEU A 66 -14.06 -15.24 -31.83
N GLN A 67 -14.97 -14.27 -31.68
CA GLN A 67 -15.23 -13.59 -30.41
C GLN A 67 -15.78 -14.56 -29.34
N GLN A 68 -16.68 -15.47 -29.71
CA GLN A 68 -17.20 -16.48 -28.78
C GLN A 68 -16.11 -17.46 -28.33
N GLN A 69 -15.22 -17.84 -29.24
CA GLN A 69 -14.11 -18.73 -28.94
C GLN A 69 -13.10 -18.07 -27.99
N ARG A 70 -12.74 -16.80 -28.23
CA ARG A 70 -11.89 -16.01 -27.32
C ARG A 70 -12.51 -15.86 -25.93
N ALA A 71 -13.82 -15.60 -25.85
CA ALA A 71 -14.52 -15.47 -24.57
C ALA A 71 -14.57 -16.80 -23.78
N LEU A 72 -14.62 -17.94 -24.48
CA LEU A 72 -14.53 -19.27 -23.86
C LEU A 72 -13.12 -19.56 -23.34
N GLU A 73 -12.10 -19.25 -24.12
CA GLU A 73 -10.69 -19.39 -23.72
C GLU A 73 -10.36 -18.50 -22.51
N GLU A 74 -10.87 -17.26 -22.50
CA GLU A 74 -10.70 -16.33 -21.38
C GLU A 74 -11.42 -16.82 -20.11
N ARG A 75 -12.63 -17.37 -20.24
CA ARG A 75 -13.33 -18.00 -19.10
C ARG A 75 -12.58 -19.21 -18.55
N GLN A 76 -12.01 -20.03 -19.42
CA GLN A 76 -11.23 -21.18 -19.00
C GLN A 76 -9.97 -20.73 -18.25
N ARG A 77 -9.26 -19.73 -18.79
CA ARG A 77 -8.08 -19.14 -18.13
C ARG A 77 -8.41 -18.57 -16.75
N LEU A 78 -9.49 -17.79 -16.63
CA LEU A 78 -9.92 -17.25 -15.33
C LEU A 78 -10.32 -18.35 -14.34
N SER A 79 -10.92 -19.44 -14.81
CA SER A 79 -11.25 -20.61 -13.97
C SER A 79 -9.97 -21.30 -13.46
N ASP A 80 -8.97 -21.44 -14.33
CA ASP A 80 -7.70 -22.05 -13.98
C ASP A 80 -6.91 -21.16 -13.00
N ASP A 81 -6.90 -19.84 -13.21
CA ASP A 81 -6.30 -18.86 -12.29
C ASP A 81 -6.96 -18.89 -10.90
N LEU A 82 -8.31 -18.92 -10.83
CA LEU A 82 -9.06 -19.07 -9.57
C LEU A 82 -8.77 -20.41 -8.88
N SER A 83 -8.53 -21.47 -9.64
CA SER A 83 -8.16 -22.79 -9.08
C SER A 83 -6.77 -22.75 -8.44
N LEU A 84 -5.83 -22.07 -9.10
CA LEU A 84 -4.46 -21.88 -8.63
C LEU A 84 -4.45 -20.99 -7.37
N GLU A 85 -5.22 -19.91 -7.36
CA GLU A 85 -5.37 -19.03 -6.20
C GLU A 85 -5.94 -19.77 -4.99
N ARG A 86 -6.95 -20.62 -5.19
CA ARG A 86 -7.48 -21.49 -4.12
C ARG A 86 -6.44 -22.49 -3.60
N GLN A 87 -5.58 -23.01 -4.47
CA GLN A 87 -4.50 -23.90 -4.07
C GLN A 87 -3.45 -23.15 -3.25
N TYR A 88 -3.04 -21.96 -3.68
CA TYR A 88 -2.14 -21.08 -2.93
C TYR A 88 -2.71 -20.72 -1.55
N LEU A 89 -3.98 -20.32 -1.48
CA LEU A 89 -4.63 -19.99 -0.20
C LEU A 89 -4.67 -21.19 0.75
N ARG A 90 -4.86 -22.41 0.24
CA ARG A 90 -4.80 -23.63 1.08
C ARG A 90 -3.41 -23.89 1.61
N THR A 91 -2.38 -23.78 0.76
CA THR A 91 -0.98 -23.95 1.16
C THR A 91 -0.56 -22.88 2.18
N ASP A 92 -0.96 -21.64 1.97
CA ASP A 92 -0.63 -20.55 2.89
C ASP A 92 -1.35 -20.70 4.24
N LEU A 93 -2.61 -21.16 4.23
CA LEU A 93 -3.33 -21.50 5.48
C LEU A 93 -2.65 -22.66 6.23
N GLN A 94 -2.09 -23.63 5.52
CA GLN A 94 -1.35 -24.74 6.11
C GLN A 94 -0.03 -24.26 6.73
N LEU A 95 0.77 -23.48 5.98
CA LEU A 95 2.01 -22.89 6.48
C LEU A 95 1.76 -21.95 7.67
N HIS A 96 0.64 -21.23 7.67
CA HIS A 96 0.24 -20.41 8.81
C HIS A 96 -0.05 -21.26 10.06
N ARG A 97 -0.73 -22.41 9.91
CA ARG A 97 -0.98 -23.34 11.02
C ARG A 97 0.32 -23.95 11.57
N GLU A 98 1.23 -24.35 10.69
CA GLU A 98 2.55 -24.88 11.06
C GLU A 98 3.37 -23.83 11.82
N ARG A 99 3.42 -22.58 11.32
CA ARG A 99 4.08 -21.46 12.02
C ARG A 99 3.49 -21.19 13.40
N GLN A 100 2.16 -21.24 13.56
CA GLN A 100 1.54 -21.09 14.89
C GLN A 100 1.83 -22.26 15.83
N GLN A 101 2.12 -23.46 15.30
CA GLN A 101 2.57 -24.58 16.13
C GLN A 101 4.03 -24.38 16.56
N ASP A 102 4.90 -23.95 15.65
CA ASP A 102 6.31 -23.64 15.95
C ASP A 102 6.45 -22.48 16.94
N GLU A 103 5.64 -21.43 16.81
CA GLU A 103 5.59 -20.31 17.76
C GLU A 103 5.17 -20.79 19.16
N ARG A 104 4.11 -21.60 19.26
CA ARG A 104 3.67 -22.18 20.55
C ARG A 104 4.74 -23.09 21.16
N GLN A 105 5.47 -23.83 20.33
CA GLN A 105 6.56 -24.68 20.79
C GLN A 105 7.75 -23.84 21.28
N THR A 106 8.12 -22.79 20.53
CA THR A 106 9.19 -21.85 20.90
C THR A 106 8.88 -21.11 22.20
N GLU A 107 7.64 -20.64 22.39
CA GLU A 107 7.21 -20.01 23.65
C GLU A 107 7.26 -20.99 24.83
N ARG A 108 6.90 -22.26 24.59
CA ARG A 108 6.98 -23.31 25.62
C ARG A 108 8.44 -23.58 26.00
N ASP A 109 9.34 -23.65 25.03
CA ASP A 109 10.77 -23.90 25.24
C ASP A 109 11.45 -22.69 25.91
N ALA A 110 11.05 -21.46 25.55
CA ALA A 110 11.50 -20.25 26.25
C ALA A 110 11.07 -20.23 27.73
N ARG A 111 9.82 -20.59 28.03
CA ARG A 111 9.33 -20.71 29.43
C ARG A 111 10.07 -21.78 30.22
N LEU A 112 10.41 -22.92 29.59
CA LEU A 112 11.19 -23.98 30.21
C LEU A 112 12.62 -23.51 30.52
N ASN A 113 13.25 -22.81 29.57
CA ASN A 113 14.59 -22.24 29.75
C ASN A 113 14.63 -21.16 30.84
N ASP A 114 13.64 -20.27 30.90
CA ASP A 114 13.53 -19.27 31.98
C ASP A 114 13.35 -19.93 33.35
N HIS A 115 12.50 -20.97 33.43
CA HIS A 115 12.32 -21.73 34.67
C HIS A 115 13.61 -22.46 35.09
N GLN A 116 14.43 -22.90 34.13
CA GLN A 116 15.72 -23.51 34.40
C GLN A 116 16.76 -22.49 34.87
N ARG A 117 16.81 -21.30 34.26
CA ARG A 117 17.66 -20.18 34.73
C ARG A 117 17.33 -19.74 36.14
N LEU A 118 16.05 -19.53 36.44
CA LEU A 118 15.57 -19.20 37.80
C LEU A 118 15.98 -20.27 38.82
N ARG A 119 15.95 -21.56 38.43
CA ARG A 119 16.39 -22.66 39.30
C ARG A 119 17.90 -22.61 39.54
N ASP A 120 18.69 -22.33 38.51
CA ASP A 120 20.15 -22.26 38.60
C ASP A 120 20.59 -21.04 39.44
N ASP A 121 19.93 -19.88 39.26
CA ASP A 121 20.16 -18.68 40.09
C ASP A 121 19.87 -18.96 41.57
N LEU A 122 18.74 -19.61 41.89
CA LEU A 122 18.38 -20.03 43.26
C LEU A 122 19.32 -21.10 43.84
N LEU A 123 20.01 -21.86 43.01
CA LEU A 123 21.05 -22.81 43.46
C LEU A 123 22.36 -22.08 43.75
N GLN A 124 22.70 -21.09 42.94
CA GLN A 124 23.89 -20.26 43.12
C GLN A 124 23.79 -19.38 44.36
N GLU A 125 22.64 -18.74 44.60
CA GLU A 125 22.38 -18.00 45.85
C GLU A 125 22.54 -18.89 47.08
N ARG A 126 21.99 -20.11 47.06
CA ARG A 126 22.17 -21.08 48.16
C ARG A 126 23.62 -21.50 48.38
N GLN A 127 24.43 -21.60 47.33
CA GLN A 127 25.85 -21.92 47.46
C GLN A 127 26.64 -20.77 48.10
N VAL A 128 26.30 -19.52 47.75
CA VAL A 128 26.88 -18.32 48.37
C VAL A 128 26.53 -18.29 49.85
N GLU A 129 25.25 -18.46 50.21
CA GLU A 129 24.82 -18.51 51.61
C GLU A 129 25.48 -19.65 52.41
N GLN A 130 25.64 -20.84 51.81
CA GLN A 130 26.33 -21.95 52.48
C GLN A 130 27.80 -21.64 52.75
N SER A 131 28.46 -20.94 51.81
CA SER A 131 29.84 -20.50 51.94
C SER A 131 29.99 -19.45 53.04
N ASP A 132 29.08 -18.46 53.09
CA ASP A 132 29.04 -17.46 54.16
C ASP A 132 28.78 -18.09 55.54
N ARG A 133 27.87 -19.06 55.63
CA ARG A 133 27.63 -19.83 56.87
C ARG A 133 28.85 -20.64 57.30
N GLN A 134 29.67 -21.11 56.36
CA GLN A 134 30.89 -21.85 56.65
C GLN A 134 32.01 -20.92 57.15
N LEU A 135 32.16 -19.75 56.52
CA LEU A 135 33.06 -18.70 56.95
C LEU A 135 32.69 -18.20 58.36
N HIS A 136 31.41 -17.95 58.60
CA HIS A 136 30.90 -17.52 59.90
C HIS A 136 31.11 -18.59 61.00
N ARG A 137 30.97 -19.88 60.68
CA ARG A 137 31.31 -20.99 61.60
C ARG A 137 32.80 -21.08 61.93
N GLN A 138 33.69 -20.69 61.01
CA GLN A 138 35.12 -20.61 61.28
C GLN A 138 35.43 -19.45 62.23
N THR A 139 34.81 -18.28 62.03
CA THR A 139 34.95 -17.12 62.91
C THR A 139 34.51 -17.42 64.36
N LEU A 140 33.49 -18.27 64.54
CA LEU A 140 33.02 -18.72 65.85
C LEU A 140 34.01 -19.58 66.65
N GLN A 141 34.97 -20.22 65.99
CA GLN A 141 35.97 -21.07 66.67
C GLN A 141 37.05 -20.24 67.39
N ASP A 142 37.23 -18.97 67.03
CA ASP A 142 38.29 -18.09 67.54
C ASP A 142 37.84 -17.13 68.67
N GLN A 143 36.55 -17.14 69.05
CA GLN A 143 35.97 -16.20 70.02
C GLN A 143 35.58 -16.84 71.37
N GLY A 144 35.50 -16.01 72.42
CA GLY A 144 35.21 -16.40 73.81
C GLY A 144 33.77 -16.91 74.04
N LEU A 145 33.54 -17.60 75.17
CA LEU A 145 32.28 -18.32 75.45
C LEU A 145 31.01 -17.44 75.42
N ASP A 146 31.08 -16.20 75.89
CA ASP A 146 29.90 -15.30 75.91
C ASP A 146 29.54 -14.76 74.51
N GLU A 147 30.53 -14.51 73.65
CA GLU A 147 30.30 -14.07 72.26
C GLU A 147 29.68 -15.20 71.41
N ARG A 148 30.08 -16.46 71.65
CA ARG A 148 29.52 -17.62 70.95
C ARG A 148 28.03 -17.81 71.20
N GLN A 149 27.55 -17.55 72.42
CA GLN A 149 26.13 -17.70 72.74
C GLN A 149 25.28 -16.64 72.03
N GLN A 150 25.75 -15.38 72.01
CA GLN A 150 25.06 -14.29 71.31
C GLN A 150 24.96 -14.53 69.81
N LEU A 151 26.03 -15.04 69.19
CA LEU A 151 26.04 -15.39 67.77
C LEU A 151 25.18 -16.62 67.43
N HIS A 152 25.05 -17.59 68.34
CA HIS A 152 24.14 -18.72 68.15
C HIS A 152 22.67 -18.27 68.13
N ASP A 153 22.30 -17.39 69.06
CA ASP A 153 20.96 -16.80 69.13
C ASP A 153 20.66 -15.88 67.93
N GLU A 154 21.69 -15.30 67.29
CA GLU A 154 21.57 -14.53 66.06
C GLU A 154 21.35 -15.45 64.84
N LEU A 155 22.11 -16.54 64.73
CA LEU A 155 21.96 -17.56 63.69
C LEU A 155 20.58 -18.23 63.70
N ASP A 156 20.03 -18.52 64.88
CA ASP A 156 18.70 -19.11 64.99
C ASP A 156 17.61 -18.11 64.59
N ARG A 157 17.77 -16.82 64.94
CA ARG A 157 16.87 -15.75 64.47
C ARG A 157 16.95 -15.56 62.94
N ASP A 158 18.12 -15.69 62.34
CA ASP A 158 18.29 -15.63 60.89
C ASP A 158 17.65 -16.83 60.18
N ARG A 159 17.75 -18.03 60.76
CA ARG A 159 17.05 -19.22 60.24
C ARG A 159 15.53 -19.06 60.28
N GLU A 160 14.99 -18.50 61.35
CA GLU A 160 13.55 -18.24 61.46
C GLU A 160 13.08 -17.20 60.43
N ARG A 161 13.87 -16.14 60.21
CA ARG A 161 13.62 -15.14 59.14
C ARG A 161 13.64 -15.78 57.75
N GLU A 162 14.65 -16.61 57.46
CA GLU A 162 14.81 -17.27 56.17
C GLU A 162 13.62 -18.22 55.86
N VAL A 163 13.15 -18.97 56.84
CA VAL A 163 11.98 -19.87 56.68
C VAL A 163 10.71 -19.08 56.40
N GLU A 164 10.51 -17.94 57.08
CA GLU A 164 9.34 -17.08 56.87
C GLU A 164 9.41 -16.37 55.50
N ASP A 165 10.59 -15.92 55.06
CA ASP A 165 10.77 -15.31 53.74
C ASP A 165 10.56 -16.33 52.61
N GLN A 166 11.07 -17.56 52.76
CA GLN A 166 10.80 -18.65 51.81
C GLN A 166 9.32 -19.00 51.73
N ARG A 167 8.60 -18.93 52.86
CA ARG A 167 7.15 -19.15 52.89
C ARG A 167 6.40 -18.02 52.17
N ARG A 168 6.75 -16.76 52.41
CA ARG A 168 6.18 -15.60 51.72
C ARG A 168 6.43 -15.64 50.21
N ALA A 169 7.64 -16.00 49.79
CA ALA A 169 7.98 -16.15 48.37
C ALA A 169 7.13 -17.24 47.69
N ARG A 170 6.90 -18.38 48.36
CA ARG A 170 6.03 -19.45 47.84
C ARG A 170 4.57 -19.01 47.73
N GLU A 171 4.06 -18.27 48.70
CA GLU A 171 2.71 -17.71 48.67
C GLU A 171 2.55 -16.71 47.51
N GLN A 172 3.53 -15.81 47.30
CA GLN A 172 3.54 -14.86 46.18
C GLN A 172 3.57 -15.54 44.81
N LEU A 173 4.41 -16.57 44.64
CA LEU A 173 4.49 -17.35 43.39
C LEU A 173 3.17 -18.10 43.11
N SER A 174 2.54 -18.66 44.14
CA SER A 174 1.24 -19.31 44.03
C SER A 174 0.14 -18.33 43.60
N ASP A 175 0.10 -17.14 44.21
CA ASP A 175 -0.84 -16.08 43.86
C ASP A 175 -0.61 -15.54 42.45
N GLN A 176 0.65 -15.40 42.02
CA GLN A 176 0.99 -15.00 40.67
C GLN A 176 0.52 -16.04 39.65
N ALA A 177 0.77 -17.33 39.90
CA ALA A 177 0.30 -18.42 39.04
C ALA A 177 -1.23 -18.54 38.98
N ARG A 178 -1.95 -18.10 40.03
CA ARG A 178 -3.41 -17.99 40.01
C ARG A 178 -3.88 -16.82 39.12
N ARG A 179 -3.28 -15.64 39.29
CA ARG A 179 -3.58 -14.45 38.48
C ARG A 179 -3.31 -14.68 36.98
N ASP A 180 -2.24 -15.38 36.65
CA ASP A 180 -1.89 -15.68 35.24
C ASP A 180 -2.87 -16.68 34.60
N ARG A 181 -3.38 -17.64 35.37
CA ARG A 181 -4.46 -18.55 34.93
C ARG A 181 -5.75 -17.79 34.66
N GLU A 182 -6.19 -16.95 35.61
CA GLU A 182 -7.39 -16.12 35.44
C GLU A 182 -7.26 -15.16 34.24
N ARG A 183 -6.07 -14.62 33.98
CA ARG A 183 -5.80 -13.78 32.81
C ARG A 183 -5.95 -14.56 31.51
N THR A 184 -5.37 -15.76 31.45
CA THR A 184 -5.44 -16.64 30.29
C THR A 184 -6.88 -17.06 29.99
N ASP A 185 -7.66 -17.38 31.01
CA ASP A 185 -9.07 -17.76 30.85
C ASP A 185 -9.93 -16.59 30.34
N ARG A 186 -9.72 -15.38 30.89
CA ARG A 186 -10.39 -14.16 30.39
C ARG A 186 -10.02 -13.84 28.94
N GLU A 187 -8.79 -14.10 28.52
CA GLU A 187 -8.36 -13.93 27.13
C GLU A 187 -9.05 -14.93 26.19
N ARG A 188 -9.17 -16.19 26.62
CA ARG A 188 -9.91 -17.23 25.87
C ARG A 188 -11.38 -16.87 25.70
N GLU A 189 -12.05 -16.40 26.75
CA GLU A 189 -13.44 -15.94 26.68
C GLU A 189 -13.61 -14.74 25.73
N ARG A 190 -12.67 -13.78 25.76
CA ARG A 190 -12.68 -12.64 24.84
C ARG A 190 -12.48 -13.06 23.39
N GLU A 191 -11.60 -14.02 23.15
CA GLU A 191 -11.34 -14.54 21.80
C GLU A 191 -12.54 -15.33 21.27
N GLN A 192 -13.17 -16.15 22.11
CA GLN A 192 -14.41 -16.84 21.76
C GLN A 192 -15.52 -15.84 21.40
N GLY A 193 -15.73 -14.81 22.22
CA GLY A 193 -16.72 -13.75 21.92
C GLY A 193 -16.37 -12.92 20.67
N ARG A 194 -15.09 -12.81 20.29
CA ARG A 194 -14.70 -12.20 19.00
C ARG A 194 -15.06 -13.11 17.83
N ARG A 195 -14.80 -14.42 17.93
CA ARG A 195 -15.15 -15.40 16.89
C ARG A 195 -16.65 -15.47 16.64
N GLU A 196 -17.45 -15.45 17.71
CA GLU A 196 -18.92 -15.46 17.61
C GLU A 196 -19.46 -14.19 16.93
N ARG A 197 -18.94 -13.00 17.29
CA ARG A 197 -19.30 -11.73 16.63
C ARG A 197 -18.89 -11.69 15.16
N GLU A 198 -17.72 -12.24 14.83
CA GLU A 198 -17.26 -12.32 13.45
C GLU A 198 -18.12 -13.29 12.62
N GLN A 199 -18.53 -14.41 13.21
CA GLN A 199 -19.45 -15.35 12.56
C GLN A 199 -20.82 -14.72 12.28
N GLN A 200 -21.40 -14.01 13.27
CA GLN A 200 -22.65 -13.27 13.09
C GLN A 200 -22.53 -12.19 12.01
N ARG A 201 -21.40 -11.47 11.96
CA ARG A 201 -21.16 -10.45 10.94
C ARG A 201 -21.07 -11.07 9.54
N ARG A 202 -20.38 -12.20 9.38
CA ARG A 202 -20.29 -12.92 8.10
C ARG A 202 -21.65 -13.43 7.63
N GLU A 203 -22.51 -13.85 8.55
CA GLU A 203 -23.87 -14.27 8.25
C GLU A 203 -24.74 -13.09 7.78
N GLN A 204 -24.68 -11.95 8.49
CA GLN A 204 -25.36 -10.72 8.06
C GLN A 204 -24.86 -10.19 6.70
N GLU A 205 -23.55 -10.27 6.43
CA GLU A 205 -22.99 -9.89 5.13
C GLU A 205 -23.51 -10.79 4.00
N ARG A 206 -23.63 -12.12 4.25
CA ARG A 206 -24.22 -13.07 3.28
C ARG A 206 -25.68 -12.76 3.00
N GLU A 207 -26.48 -12.49 4.02
CA GLU A 207 -27.89 -12.11 3.85
C GLU A 207 -28.04 -10.80 3.08
N ARG A 208 -27.21 -9.79 3.37
CA ARG A 208 -27.20 -8.51 2.64
C ARG A 208 -26.81 -8.71 1.18
N GLU A 209 -25.82 -9.55 0.90
CA GLU A 209 -25.40 -9.86 -0.46
C GLU A 209 -26.50 -10.61 -1.23
N GLN A 210 -27.19 -11.54 -0.58
CA GLN A 210 -28.33 -12.26 -1.17
C GLN A 210 -29.47 -11.29 -1.51
N GLN A 211 -29.83 -10.39 -0.60
CA GLN A 211 -30.83 -9.34 -0.85
C GLN A 211 -30.40 -8.37 -1.96
N ARG A 212 -29.10 -8.09 -2.09
CA ARG A 212 -28.57 -7.24 -3.18
C ARG A 212 -28.72 -7.93 -4.52
N ARG A 213 -28.36 -9.22 -4.61
CA ARG A 213 -28.52 -10.02 -5.84
C ARG A 213 -29.98 -10.13 -6.27
N GLU A 214 -30.90 -10.22 -5.32
CA GLU A 214 -32.34 -10.25 -5.59
C GLU A 214 -32.85 -8.90 -6.13
N ARG A 215 -32.47 -7.78 -5.50
CA ARG A 215 -32.79 -6.43 -6.01
C ARG A 215 -32.20 -6.16 -7.39
N GLU A 216 -30.96 -6.58 -7.64
CA GLU A 216 -30.32 -6.46 -8.95
C GLU A 216 -31.08 -7.27 -10.02
N ARG A 217 -31.61 -8.45 -9.66
CA ARG A 217 -32.43 -9.26 -10.55
C ARG A 217 -33.76 -8.56 -10.86
N ASP A 218 -34.44 -8.02 -9.85
CA ASP A 218 -35.70 -7.30 -10.02
C ASP A 218 -35.52 -6.05 -10.89
N LEU A 219 -34.44 -5.29 -10.67
CA LEU A 219 -34.09 -4.13 -11.49
C LEU A 219 -33.79 -4.52 -12.95
N ARG A 220 -33.14 -5.66 -13.18
CA ARG A 220 -32.92 -6.19 -14.54
C ARG A 220 -34.23 -6.57 -15.22
N GLU A 221 -35.17 -7.18 -14.48
CA GLU A 221 -36.50 -7.51 -14.99
C GLU A 221 -37.34 -6.25 -15.27
N GLN A 222 -37.28 -5.24 -14.40
CA GLN A 222 -37.91 -3.93 -14.64
C GLN A 222 -37.33 -3.21 -15.85
N ARG A 223 -36.00 -3.19 -16.05
CA ARG A 223 -35.36 -2.60 -17.23
C ARG A 223 -35.75 -3.35 -18.52
N ARG A 224 -35.91 -4.67 -18.46
CA ARG A 224 -36.43 -5.47 -19.60
C ARG A 224 -37.91 -5.20 -19.90
N ARG A 225 -38.68 -4.77 -18.91
CA ARG A 225 -40.07 -4.35 -19.07
C ARG A 225 -40.14 -2.94 -19.69
N TRP A 226 -39.39 -2.00 -19.11
CA TRP A 226 -39.23 -0.64 -19.64
C TRP A 226 -38.76 -0.61 -21.10
N ARG A 227 -37.79 -1.46 -21.49
CA ARG A 227 -37.35 -1.55 -22.89
C ARG A 227 -38.44 -2.06 -23.83
N ARG A 228 -39.32 -2.97 -23.37
CA ARG A 228 -40.47 -3.40 -24.15
C ARG A 228 -41.52 -2.29 -24.28
N ASP A 229 -41.79 -1.58 -23.19
CA ASP A 229 -42.76 -0.48 -23.17
C ASP A 229 -42.27 0.76 -23.97
N ALA A 230 -40.95 0.96 -24.07
CA ALA A 230 -40.32 2.03 -24.86
C ALA A 230 -40.31 1.73 -26.37
N ASP A 231 -40.18 0.47 -26.78
CA ASP A 231 -40.32 0.08 -28.19
C ASP A 231 -41.78 0.22 -28.68
N ASP A 232 -42.77 0.10 -27.79
CA ASP A 232 -44.20 0.27 -28.11
C ASP A 232 -44.66 1.75 -28.16
N THR A 233 -43.85 2.71 -27.69
CA THR A 233 -44.22 4.14 -27.61
C THR A 233 -43.46 5.05 -28.58
N ALA A 234 -42.58 4.49 -29.41
CA ALA A 234 -41.76 5.25 -30.37
C ALA A 234 -42.47 5.64 -31.68
N ASP A 235 -43.81 5.68 -31.71
CA ASP A 235 -44.59 6.02 -32.91
C ASP A 235 -45.47 7.28 -32.77
N ASP A 236 -45.29 8.11 -31.75
CA ASP A 236 -46.03 9.39 -31.71
C ASP A 236 -45.32 10.54 -30.95
N LYS A 237 -45.12 11.64 -31.70
CA LYS A 237 -45.02 13.06 -31.29
C LYS A 237 -43.65 13.70 -31.03
N ASN A 238 -43.29 14.47 -32.05
CA ASN A 238 -42.49 15.69 -32.07
C ASN A 238 -43.15 16.83 -31.24
N THR A 239 -42.49 17.38 -30.21
CA THR A 239 -42.70 18.77 -29.78
C THR A 239 -41.52 19.33 -28.95
N THR A 240 -41.16 20.57 -29.27
CA THR A 240 -40.18 21.49 -28.66
C THR A 240 -40.52 21.96 -27.23
N ALA A 241 -39.49 22.11 -26.35
CA ALA A 241 -39.38 23.21 -25.37
C ALA A 241 -38.01 23.29 -24.65
N THR A 242 -37.34 24.43 -24.84
CA THR A 242 -36.73 25.39 -23.88
C THR A 242 -35.74 24.99 -22.77
N THR A 243 -34.65 25.76 -22.78
CA THR A 243 -33.43 25.88 -21.96
C THR A 243 -33.61 26.00 -20.43
N THR A 244 -32.75 25.30 -19.67
CA THR A 244 -32.24 25.74 -18.36
C THR A 244 -30.73 25.48 -18.31
N THR A 245 -29.93 26.55 -18.34
CA THR A 245 -28.46 26.50 -18.23
C THR A 245 -28.03 26.28 -16.79
N VAL A 246 -27.55 25.07 -16.49
CA VAL A 246 -26.74 24.76 -15.31
C VAL A 246 -25.26 25.03 -15.63
N LYS A 247 -24.56 25.65 -14.68
CA LYS A 247 -23.12 25.95 -14.74
C LYS A 247 -22.32 24.70 -15.13
N ALA A 248 -21.30 24.95 -15.96
CA ALA A 248 -20.45 23.98 -16.63
C ALA A 248 -19.99 22.82 -15.72
N ALA A 249 -20.35 21.61 -16.12
CA ALA A 249 -19.60 20.41 -15.78
C ALA A 249 -18.21 20.50 -16.44
N ASP A 250 -17.19 19.98 -15.75
CA ASP A 250 -15.84 19.85 -16.29
C ASP A 250 -15.88 19.17 -17.67
N PRO A 251 -15.04 19.59 -18.62
CA PRO A 251 -14.99 18.95 -19.93
C PRO A 251 -14.66 17.45 -19.77
N PRO A 252 -15.22 16.58 -20.63
CA PRO A 252 -14.94 15.15 -20.59
C PRO A 252 -13.43 14.88 -20.70
N PRO A 253 -12.93 13.78 -20.08
CA PRO A 253 -11.51 13.50 -20.02
C PRO A 253 -10.92 13.47 -21.43
N GLN A 254 -9.97 14.36 -21.68
CA GLN A 254 -9.21 14.37 -22.91
C GLN A 254 -8.44 13.04 -23.05
N PRO A 255 -8.26 12.51 -24.27
CA PRO A 255 -7.43 11.33 -24.50
C PRO A 255 -6.00 11.57 -23.96
N ALA A 256 -5.45 10.55 -23.28
CA ALA A 256 -4.21 10.64 -22.53
C ALA A 256 -3.03 11.10 -23.40
N THR A 257 -2.57 12.34 -23.19
CA THR A 257 -1.31 12.88 -23.70
C THR A 257 -0.12 12.49 -22.80
N GLY A 258 -0.27 11.45 -21.99
CA GLY A 258 0.74 10.98 -21.04
C GLY A 258 1.87 10.20 -21.68
N LYS A 259 3.00 10.11 -20.99
CA LYS A 259 4.15 9.30 -21.41
C LYS A 259 3.75 7.82 -21.46
N SER A 260 4.00 7.17 -22.59
CA SER A 260 3.79 5.73 -22.76
C SER A 260 4.94 4.92 -22.15
N TYR A 261 4.60 3.78 -21.57
CA TYR A 261 5.51 2.75 -21.06
C TYR A 261 5.35 1.42 -21.80
N GLU A 262 4.77 1.44 -23.01
CA GLU A 262 4.58 0.23 -23.81
C GLU A 262 5.91 -0.51 -23.99
N GLY A 263 5.91 -1.80 -23.62
CA GLY A 263 7.09 -2.66 -23.68
C GLY A 263 8.20 -2.33 -22.67
N ALA A 264 8.03 -1.33 -21.79
CA ALA A 264 8.98 -1.11 -20.70
C ALA A 264 8.84 -2.20 -19.63
N GLN A 265 9.96 -2.52 -18.97
CA GLN A 265 10.06 -3.61 -18.01
C GLN A 265 10.76 -3.16 -16.73
N LEU A 266 10.43 -3.80 -15.60
CA LEU A 266 11.19 -3.68 -14.35
C LEU A 266 12.06 -4.92 -14.18
N TRP A 267 13.38 -4.73 -14.10
CA TRP A 267 14.35 -5.81 -13.93
C TRP A 267 14.99 -5.73 -12.55
N ARG A 268 15.08 -6.87 -11.88
CA ARG A 268 15.83 -7.01 -10.63
C ARG A 268 17.19 -7.59 -10.90
N VAL A 269 18.22 -6.80 -10.69
CA VAL A 269 19.63 -7.14 -10.94
C VAL A 269 20.31 -7.49 -9.62
N GLN A 270 21.02 -8.62 -9.60
CA GLN A 270 21.88 -9.01 -8.48
C GLN A 270 23.24 -8.37 -8.64
N ILE A 271 23.70 -7.66 -7.61
CA ILE A 271 24.96 -6.92 -7.61
C ILE A 271 26.05 -7.77 -6.95
N ALA A 272 27.20 -7.87 -7.61
CA ALA A 272 28.43 -8.38 -7.03
C ALA A 272 29.37 -7.21 -6.64
N ASP A 273 30.33 -7.48 -5.76
CA ASP A 273 31.24 -6.46 -5.23
C ASP A 273 32.01 -5.74 -6.36
N GLY A 274 31.79 -4.42 -6.50
CA GLY A 274 32.53 -3.54 -7.42
C GLY A 274 31.76 -3.06 -8.67
N ASP A 275 30.56 -3.59 -8.96
CA ASP A 275 29.85 -3.34 -10.24
C ASP A 275 28.95 -2.07 -10.26
N VAL A 276 28.86 -1.36 -9.13
CA VAL A 276 27.95 -0.22 -8.91
C VAL A 276 28.19 0.94 -9.90
N ALA A 277 29.44 1.21 -10.26
CA ALA A 277 29.79 2.34 -11.14
C ALA A 277 29.27 2.17 -12.57
N ASN A 278 29.09 0.93 -13.04
CA ASN A 278 28.56 0.66 -14.38
C ASN A 278 27.05 0.89 -14.42
N LEU A 279 26.34 0.53 -13.35
CA LEU A 279 24.89 0.72 -13.28
C LEU A 279 24.49 2.17 -13.03
N GLN A 280 25.27 2.93 -12.26
CA GLN A 280 24.99 4.36 -12.08
C GLN A 280 25.05 5.12 -13.40
N ARG A 281 25.97 4.75 -14.31
CA ARG A 281 26.06 5.33 -15.66
C ARG A 281 24.80 5.07 -16.49
N VAL A 282 24.16 3.92 -16.32
CA VAL A 282 22.90 3.60 -17.03
C VAL A 282 21.79 4.60 -16.67
N GLU A 283 21.77 5.08 -15.43
CA GLU A 283 20.84 6.14 -15.02
C GLU A 283 21.24 7.51 -15.54
N ASP A 284 22.51 7.88 -15.40
CA ASP A 284 23.02 9.18 -15.85
C ASP A 284 22.88 9.37 -17.38
N ASP A 285 23.04 8.30 -18.15
CA ASP A 285 22.87 8.29 -19.61
C ASP A 285 21.40 8.17 -20.04
N GLY A 286 20.45 8.07 -19.10
CA GLY A 286 19.02 7.95 -19.37
C GLY A 286 18.60 6.60 -19.97
N VAL A 287 19.47 5.59 -19.88
CA VAL A 287 19.25 4.26 -20.46
C VAL A 287 18.23 3.46 -19.64
N ALA A 288 18.29 3.57 -18.31
CA ALA A 288 17.32 2.97 -17.38
C ALA A 288 17.11 3.87 -16.16
N GLN A 289 15.98 3.75 -15.48
CA GLN A 289 15.71 4.47 -14.24
C GLN A 289 15.91 3.54 -13.05
N ILE A 290 16.62 4.00 -12.01
CA ILE A 290 16.77 3.21 -10.78
C ILE A 290 15.53 3.43 -9.91
N TRP A 291 14.80 2.34 -9.65
CA TRP A 291 13.66 2.35 -8.76
C TRP A 291 14.08 2.09 -7.32
N TYR A 292 15.01 1.17 -7.14
CA TYR A 292 15.51 0.74 -5.84
C TYR A 292 16.97 0.31 -5.97
N SER A 293 17.76 0.57 -4.94
CA SER A 293 19.15 0.14 -4.86
C SER A 293 19.54 -0.08 -3.41
N ASN A 294 20.14 -1.22 -3.11
CA ASN A 294 20.93 -1.42 -1.91
C ASN A 294 22.29 -2.05 -2.26
N ALA A 295 22.98 -2.61 -1.28
CA ALA A 295 24.29 -3.22 -1.48
C ALA A 295 24.28 -4.45 -2.43
N THR A 296 23.16 -5.17 -2.56
CA THR A 296 23.11 -6.48 -3.23
C THR A 296 22.09 -6.56 -4.37
N VAL A 297 21.08 -5.69 -4.41
CA VAL A 297 19.96 -5.78 -5.36
C VAL A 297 19.57 -4.39 -5.85
N TRP A 298 19.42 -4.26 -7.16
CA TRP A 298 18.96 -3.05 -7.85
C TRP A 298 17.74 -3.37 -8.70
N ASP A 299 16.70 -2.54 -8.62
CA ASP A 299 15.55 -2.61 -9.50
C ASP A 299 15.67 -1.50 -10.56
N LEU A 300 15.74 -1.91 -11.84
CA LEU A 300 15.96 -1.04 -12.99
C LEU A 300 14.72 -1.05 -13.88
N MET A 301 14.09 0.11 -14.09
CA MET A 301 13.07 0.26 -15.12
C MET A 301 13.76 0.55 -16.45
N VAL A 302 13.56 -0.33 -17.43
CA VAL A 302 14.20 -0.29 -18.73
C VAL A 302 13.13 -0.07 -19.81
N SER A 303 13.31 0.96 -20.64
CA SER A 303 12.43 1.20 -21.79
C SER A 303 12.59 0.11 -22.85
N ALA A 304 11.56 -0.11 -23.68
CA ALA A 304 11.58 -1.13 -24.74
C ALA A 304 12.81 -0.99 -25.66
N GLU A 305 13.14 0.25 -26.06
CA GLU A 305 14.27 0.57 -26.93
C GLU A 305 15.63 0.25 -26.30
N ASN A 306 15.78 0.46 -24.99
CA ASN A 306 17.06 0.26 -24.30
C ASN A 306 17.30 -1.18 -23.85
N GLN A 307 16.30 -2.06 -23.90
CA GLN A 307 16.47 -3.44 -23.44
C GLN A 307 17.65 -4.18 -24.09
N PRO A 308 17.88 -4.13 -25.42
CA PRO A 308 19.02 -4.83 -26.02
C PRO A 308 20.37 -4.34 -25.47
N HIS A 309 20.50 -3.03 -25.26
CA HIS A 309 21.70 -2.43 -24.70
C HIS A 309 21.93 -2.86 -23.25
N VAL A 310 20.90 -2.78 -22.40
CA VAL A 310 21.01 -3.18 -20.99
C VAL A 310 21.28 -4.69 -20.86
N ARG A 311 20.65 -5.55 -21.68
CA ARG A 311 20.97 -6.99 -21.68
C ARG A 311 22.44 -7.25 -21.97
N LYS A 312 23.01 -6.55 -22.97
CA LYS A 312 24.42 -6.68 -23.31
C LYS A 312 25.30 -6.20 -22.15
N LEU A 313 25.01 -5.04 -21.56
CA LEU A 313 25.76 -4.51 -20.43
C LEU A 313 25.77 -5.50 -19.24
N LEU A 314 24.62 -6.05 -18.89
CA LEU A 314 24.52 -7.01 -17.78
C LEU A 314 25.29 -8.30 -18.11
N ALA A 315 25.23 -8.79 -19.35
CA ALA A 315 25.97 -9.96 -19.79
C ALA A 315 27.50 -9.74 -19.77
N ASP A 316 27.98 -8.61 -20.28
CA ASP A 316 29.40 -8.24 -20.33
C ASP A 316 29.99 -8.14 -18.91
N ASN A 317 29.18 -7.73 -17.93
CA ASN A 317 29.55 -7.64 -16.52
C ASN A 317 29.17 -8.89 -15.70
N LYS A 318 28.66 -9.95 -16.33
CA LYS A 318 28.23 -11.21 -15.66
C LYS A 318 27.20 -11.00 -14.54
N LEU A 319 26.35 -9.98 -14.68
CA LEU A 319 25.30 -9.66 -13.72
C LEU A 319 24.03 -10.45 -14.05
N ALA A 320 23.54 -11.18 -13.06
CA ALA A 320 22.27 -11.90 -13.17
C ALA A 320 21.09 -10.95 -12.97
N TYR A 321 20.01 -11.13 -13.73
CA TYR A 321 18.78 -10.37 -13.54
C TYR A 321 17.53 -11.23 -13.78
N THR A 322 16.41 -10.79 -13.19
CA THR A 322 15.07 -11.31 -13.45
C THR A 322 14.15 -10.19 -13.88
N VAL A 323 13.22 -10.47 -14.80
CA VAL A 323 12.17 -9.52 -15.18
C VAL A 323 11.03 -9.67 -14.17
N VAL A 324 10.80 -8.64 -13.37
CA VAL A 324 9.78 -8.63 -12.30
C VAL A 324 8.44 -8.14 -12.84
N ILE A 325 8.47 -7.03 -13.60
CA ILE A 325 7.30 -6.49 -14.30
C ILE A 325 7.57 -6.61 -15.80
N PRO A 326 6.91 -7.54 -16.52
CA PRO A 326 7.16 -7.78 -17.93
C PRO A 326 6.48 -6.77 -18.86
N ASP A 327 5.45 -6.07 -18.36
CA ASP A 327 4.73 -5.02 -19.07
C ASP A 327 4.34 -3.92 -18.08
N MET A 328 5.13 -2.84 -18.10
CA MET A 328 4.91 -1.68 -17.22
C MET A 328 3.64 -0.92 -17.59
N GLN A 329 3.32 -0.79 -18.89
CA GLN A 329 2.12 -0.08 -19.31
C GLN A 329 0.86 -0.78 -18.79
N ARG A 330 0.82 -2.12 -18.87
CA ARG A 330 -0.28 -2.89 -18.32
C ARG A 330 -0.38 -2.76 -16.81
N ALA A 331 0.75 -2.82 -16.10
CA ALA A 331 0.77 -2.66 -14.65
C ALA A 331 0.21 -1.29 -14.22
N ILE A 332 0.55 -0.21 -14.94
CA ILE A 332 -0.01 1.14 -14.72
C ILE A 332 -1.53 1.16 -14.98
N LEU A 333 -2.00 0.55 -16.07
CA LEU A 333 -3.44 0.52 -16.38
C LEU A 333 -4.26 -0.27 -15.34
N ASP A 334 -3.67 -1.31 -14.75
CA ASP A 334 -4.32 -2.16 -13.76
C ASP A 334 -4.19 -1.63 -12.31
N GLU A 335 -3.31 -0.65 -12.05
CA GLU A 335 -3.01 -0.20 -10.68
C GLU A 335 -4.20 0.53 -10.02
N ASN A 336 -5.00 1.24 -10.81
CA ASN A 336 -6.09 2.09 -10.35
C ASN A 336 -7.29 1.98 -11.30
N PRO A 337 -8.13 0.95 -11.15
CA PRO A 337 -9.27 0.75 -12.05
C PRO A 337 -10.24 1.93 -11.98
N SER A 338 -10.83 2.28 -13.13
CA SER A 338 -11.84 3.33 -13.21
C SER A 338 -13.05 3.01 -12.34
N LEU A 339 -13.60 4.04 -11.70
CA LEU A 339 -14.86 3.96 -10.98
C LEU A 339 -16.01 3.67 -11.96
N SER A 340 -16.96 2.85 -11.53
CA SER A 340 -18.26 2.75 -12.22
C SER A 340 -19.10 4.00 -12.01
N ASP A 341 -20.08 4.25 -12.90
CA ASP A 341 -20.99 5.39 -12.79
C ASP A 341 -21.72 5.42 -11.43
N ASP A 342 -22.11 4.25 -10.92
CA ASP A 342 -22.75 4.11 -9.60
C ASP A 342 -21.81 4.52 -8.46
N GLU A 343 -20.51 4.22 -8.55
CA GLU A 343 -19.50 4.61 -7.55
C GLU A 343 -19.20 6.12 -7.61
N LEU A 344 -19.15 6.71 -8.80
CA LEU A 344 -19.06 8.15 -8.99
C LEU A 344 -20.28 8.88 -8.39
N GLU A 345 -21.48 8.33 -8.57
CA GLU A 345 -22.69 8.89 -7.97
C GLU A 345 -22.66 8.76 -6.44
N LEU A 346 -22.29 7.61 -5.89
CA LEU A 346 -22.23 7.37 -4.45
C LEU A 346 -21.19 8.26 -3.73
N THR A 347 -20.03 8.48 -4.34
CA THR A 347 -19.01 9.39 -3.79
C THR A 347 -19.50 10.83 -3.77
N SER A 348 -20.26 11.27 -4.78
CA SER A 348 -20.84 12.61 -4.79
C SER A 348 -21.79 12.90 -3.60
N ARG A 349 -22.43 11.86 -3.03
CA ARG A 349 -23.41 12.00 -1.94
C ARG A 349 -22.80 12.22 -0.56
N LYS A 350 -21.51 11.89 -0.36
CA LYS A 350 -20.81 12.07 0.93
C LYS A 350 -20.29 13.48 1.17
N GLY A 351 -20.44 14.39 0.19
CA GLY A 351 -19.87 15.73 0.25
C GLY A 351 -18.38 15.81 -0.14
N HIS A 352 -17.72 14.67 -0.39
CA HIS A 352 -16.36 14.58 -0.93
C HIS A 352 -16.17 13.30 -1.75
N ARG A 353 -15.17 13.28 -2.65
CA ARG A 353 -14.93 12.15 -3.58
C ARG A 353 -13.97 11.08 -3.08
N MET A 354 -13.17 11.38 -2.06
CA MET A 354 -12.16 10.45 -1.53
C MET A 354 -12.76 9.09 -1.11
N THR A 355 -12.07 8.04 -1.53
CA THR A 355 -12.26 6.64 -1.11
C THR A 355 -10.89 6.02 -0.88
N TRP A 356 -10.82 4.88 -0.20
CA TRP A 356 -9.57 4.13 -0.01
C TRP A 356 -9.55 2.83 -0.81
N GLN A 357 -10.23 2.85 -1.94
CA GLN A 357 -10.27 1.79 -2.93
C GLN A 357 -9.57 2.20 -4.24
N HIS A 358 -9.24 3.49 -4.38
CA HIS A 358 -8.63 4.09 -5.57
C HIS A 358 -7.59 5.12 -5.16
N TYR A 359 -6.64 5.40 -6.04
CA TYR A 359 -5.79 6.57 -5.96
C TYR A 359 -6.53 7.79 -6.49
N HIS A 360 -6.50 8.87 -5.73
CA HIS A 360 -7.26 10.09 -6.01
C HIS A 360 -6.36 11.23 -6.48
N ARG A 361 -6.95 12.18 -7.21
CA ARG A 361 -6.26 13.37 -7.73
C ARG A 361 -6.13 14.43 -6.65
N VAL A 362 -5.29 15.44 -6.87
CA VAL A 362 -5.03 16.48 -5.86
C VAL A 362 -6.30 17.23 -5.46
N THR A 363 -7.17 17.50 -6.44
CA THR A 363 -8.44 18.19 -6.20
C THR A 363 -9.34 17.43 -5.22
N ASP A 364 -9.46 16.11 -5.37
CA ASP A 364 -10.29 15.28 -4.50
C ASP A 364 -9.72 15.24 -3.08
N MET A 365 -8.39 15.10 -2.96
CA MET A 365 -7.70 15.14 -1.67
C MET A 365 -7.88 16.48 -0.96
N HIS A 366 -7.66 17.60 -1.66
CA HIS A 366 -7.78 18.94 -1.08
C HIS A 366 -9.21 19.30 -0.70
N GLY A 367 -10.20 18.89 -1.50
CA GLY A 367 -11.62 19.08 -1.17
C GLY A 367 -12.05 18.24 0.03
N TRP A 368 -11.53 17.02 0.17
CA TRP A 368 -11.79 16.16 1.31
C TRP A 368 -11.17 16.68 2.62
N LEU A 369 -9.96 17.25 2.58
CA LEU A 369 -9.37 17.90 3.76
C LEU A 369 -10.23 19.07 4.27
N ASP A 370 -10.74 19.90 3.35
CA ASP A 370 -11.64 20.99 3.70
C ASP A 370 -12.97 20.46 4.25
N TYR A 371 -13.50 19.38 3.66
CA TYR A 371 -14.70 18.70 4.17
C TYR A 371 -14.51 18.22 5.62
N LEU A 372 -13.39 17.57 5.94
CA LEU A 372 -13.12 17.11 7.31
C LEU A 372 -13.07 18.27 8.31
N ALA A 373 -12.33 19.35 7.99
CA ALA A 373 -12.23 20.51 8.85
C ALA A 373 -13.57 21.24 9.05
N ASN A 374 -14.39 21.33 8.00
CA ASN A 374 -15.71 21.96 8.07
C ASN A 374 -16.72 21.11 8.85
N THR A 375 -16.64 19.78 8.72
CA THR A 375 -17.57 18.85 9.37
C THR A 375 -17.22 18.62 10.84
N TYR A 376 -15.93 18.61 11.17
CA TYR A 376 -15.41 18.30 12.51
C TYR A 376 -14.51 19.40 13.08
N PRO A 377 -14.96 20.67 13.17
CA PRO A 377 -14.11 21.81 13.56
C PRO A 377 -13.60 21.75 15.02
N SER A 378 -14.27 20.97 15.88
CA SER A 378 -13.83 20.70 17.25
C SER A 378 -12.69 19.67 17.34
N ILE A 379 -12.51 18.85 16.31
CA ILE A 379 -11.50 17.79 16.25
C ILE A 379 -10.30 18.23 15.42
N CYS A 380 -10.54 18.85 14.26
CA CYS A 380 -9.48 19.19 13.32
C CYS A 380 -9.68 20.54 12.63
N GLU A 381 -8.61 21.03 12.01
CA GLU A 381 -8.63 22.20 11.12
C GLU A 381 -7.62 22.03 9.99
N THR A 382 -7.86 22.70 8.87
CA THR A 382 -6.93 22.72 7.73
C THR A 382 -6.06 23.98 7.80
N LEU A 383 -4.75 23.80 7.77
CA LEU A 383 -3.76 24.87 7.70
C LEU A 383 -3.12 24.87 6.31
N VAL A 384 -2.97 26.05 5.72
CA VAL A 384 -2.16 26.24 4.50
C VAL A 384 -0.81 26.78 4.91
N ILE A 385 0.25 26.00 4.69
CA ILE A 385 1.61 26.34 5.17
C ILE A 385 2.47 27.05 4.10
N GLY A 386 1.99 27.06 2.86
CA GLY A 386 2.66 27.62 1.71
C GLY A 386 1.99 27.15 0.41
N SER A 387 2.68 27.36 -0.70
CA SER A 387 2.25 26.91 -2.03
C SER A 387 3.39 26.17 -2.72
N SER A 388 3.05 25.24 -3.60
CA SER A 388 3.99 24.59 -4.51
C SER A 388 4.47 25.53 -5.62
N VAL A 389 5.41 25.05 -6.44
CA VAL A 389 5.94 25.78 -7.59
C VAL A 389 4.85 26.29 -8.54
N GLU A 390 3.83 25.48 -8.84
CA GLU A 390 2.71 25.80 -9.73
C GLU A 390 1.53 26.43 -8.97
N GLY A 391 1.73 26.81 -7.71
CA GLY A 391 0.77 27.60 -6.92
C GLY A 391 -0.31 26.79 -6.20
N ARG A 392 -0.21 25.46 -6.12
CA ARG A 392 -1.16 24.63 -5.35
C ARG A 392 -0.89 24.79 -3.86
N PRO A 393 -1.92 24.91 -3.01
CA PRO A 393 -1.70 25.07 -1.56
C PRO A 393 -1.15 23.79 -0.94
N LEU A 394 -0.22 23.93 0.01
CA LEU A 394 0.27 22.85 0.85
C LEU A 394 -0.61 22.76 2.10
N LYS A 395 -1.55 21.81 2.09
CA LYS A 395 -2.58 21.67 3.13
C LYS A 395 -2.18 20.66 4.19
N VAL A 396 -2.07 21.12 5.43
CA VAL A 396 -1.85 20.32 6.63
C VAL A 396 -3.19 20.15 7.34
N LEU A 397 -3.57 18.91 7.68
CA LEU A 397 -4.64 18.67 8.65
C LEU A 397 -4.05 18.65 10.05
N HIS A 398 -4.51 19.56 10.90
CA HIS A 398 -4.17 19.62 12.30
C HIS A 398 -5.27 18.93 13.11
N ILE A 399 -4.96 17.80 13.74
CA ILE A 399 -5.84 17.08 14.67
C ILE A 399 -5.44 17.48 16.10
N LYS A 400 -6.38 18.09 16.81
CA LYS A 400 -6.12 18.83 18.05
C LYS A 400 -5.91 17.88 19.22
N GLY A 401 -4.74 17.97 19.85
CA GLY A 401 -4.46 17.37 21.15
C GLY A 401 -5.07 18.15 22.33
N LYS A 402 -4.78 17.73 23.56
CA LYS A 402 -5.06 18.60 24.72
C LYS A 402 -4.09 19.79 24.74
N PRO A 403 -4.49 20.95 25.28
CA PRO A 403 -3.57 22.08 25.44
C PRO A 403 -2.29 21.66 26.18
N GLY A 404 -1.13 21.97 25.60
CA GLY A 404 0.18 21.62 26.15
C GLY A 404 0.71 20.24 25.76
N SER A 405 -0.05 19.44 25.00
CA SER A 405 0.45 18.17 24.46
C SER A 405 1.67 18.36 23.55
N PRO A 406 2.66 17.44 23.58
CA PRO A 406 3.74 17.43 22.60
C PRO A 406 3.19 17.22 21.19
N ALA A 407 3.83 17.84 20.20
CA ALA A 407 3.39 17.81 18.82
C ALA A 407 4.18 16.80 17.98
N MET A 408 3.54 16.30 16.93
CA MET A 408 4.10 15.40 15.93
C MET A 408 3.89 15.96 14.53
N TRP A 409 4.91 15.87 13.71
CA TRP A 409 4.81 16.09 12.26
C TRP A 409 4.76 14.76 11.52
N VAL A 410 3.79 14.61 10.62
CA VAL A 410 3.67 13.47 9.72
C VAL A 410 3.50 13.96 8.29
N ASP A 411 4.24 13.41 7.33
CA ASP A 411 4.03 13.71 5.91
C ASP A 411 4.06 12.48 5.01
N GLY A 412 3.54 12.64 3.80
CA GLY A 412 3.64 11.67 2.72
C GLY A 412 3.63 12.35 1.36
N GLY A 413 3.91 11.58 0.30
CA GLY A 413 3.84 12.05 -1.08
C GLY A 413 4.85 13.16 -1.41
N ILE A 414 6.03 13.15 -0.81
CA ILE A 414 7.12 14.07 -1.18
C ILE A 414 7.73 13.69 -2.54
N HIS A 415 7.77 12.40 -2.85
CA HIS A 415 8.04 11.89 -4.19
C HIS A 415 6.73 11.56 -4.90
N ALA A 416 6.55 12.11 -6.10
CA ALA A 416 5.28 12.11 -6.79
C ALA A 416 4.75 10.72 -7.18
N ARG A 417 5.61 9.82 -7.68
CA ARG A 417 5.24 8.46 -8.10
C ARG A 417 4.84 7.51 -6.98
N GLU A 418 5.07 7.87 -5.72
CA GLU A 418 4.87 7.01 -4.54
C GLU A 418 3.42 7.07 -4.02
N TRP A 419 2.46 6.78 -4.90
CA TRP A 419 1.02 7.03 -4.65
C TRP A 419 0.46 6.36 -3.39
N ILE A 420 1.00 5.19 -3.01
CA ILE A 420 0.59 4.47 -1.80
C ILE A 420 0.77 5.28 -0.52
N THR A 421 1.73 6.21 -0.49
CA THR A 421 2.00 7.07 0.67
C THR A 421 0.84 8.01 0.95
N SER A 422 0.46 8.82 -0.04
CA SER A 422 -0.64 9.80 0.04
C SER A 422 -1.98 9.11 0.30
N ALA A 423 -2.22 7.95 -0.32
CA ALA A 423 -3.43 7.15 -0.08
C ALA A 423 -3.49 6.56 1.34
N SER A 424 -2.36 6.06 1.86
CA SER A 424 -2.32 5.46 3.20
C SER A 424 -2.39 6.51 4.32
N VAL A 425 -1.72 7.66 4.15
CA VAL A 425 -1.78 8.78 5.10
C VAL A 425 -3.18 9.40 5.11
N SER A 426 -3.83 9.54 3.96
CA SER A 426 -5.23 10.01 3.92
C SER A 426 -6.21 9.00 4.53
N TYR A 427 -5.99 7.69 4.39
CA TYR A 427 -6.77 6.67 5.11
C TYR A 427 -6.67 6.85 6.62
N MET A 428 -5.45 6.99 7.13
CA MET A 428 -5.23 7.22 8.55
C MET A 428 -5.97 8.47 9.02
N LEU A 429 -5.83 9.59 8.32
CA LEU A 429 -6.52 10.84 8.66
C LEU A 429 -8.04 10.67 8.71
N ASN A 430 -8.63 9.94 7.76
CA ASN A 430 -10.06 9.65 7.80
C ASN A 430 -10.45 8.84 9.04
N GLU A 431 -9.70 7.78 9.32
CA GLU A 431 -9.94 6.92 10.48
C GLU A 431 -9.79 7.69 11.80
N LEU A 432 -8.83 8.60 11.90
CA LEU A 432 -8.62 9.41 13.10
C LEU A 432 -9.72 10.47 13.32
N VAL A 433 -10.32 11.00 12.25
CA VAL A 433 -11.34 12.06 12.35
C VAL A 433 -12.76 11.48 12.39
N GLU A 434 -13.13 10.60 11.45
CA GLU A 434 -14.48 10.05 11.40
C GLU A 434 -14.75 9.03 12.52
N ASN A 435 -13.72 8.32 12.99
CA ASN A 435 -13.80 7.39 14.12
C ASN A 435 -13.06 7.89 15.36
N HIS A 436 -13.00 9.22 15.53
CA HIS A 436 -12.20 9.89 16.56
C HIS A 436 -12.36 9.32 17.97
N ASP A 437 -13.59 9.02 18.41
CA ASP A 437 -13.83 8.49 19.76
C ASP A 437 -13.11 7.17 20.05
N SER A 438 -12.89 6.33 19.02
CA SER A 438 -12.13 5.09 19.14
C SER A 438 -10.62 5.31 19.35
N HIS A 439 -10.12 6.50 18.98
CA HIS A 439 -8.70 6.88 19.03
C HIS A 439 -8.40 7.95 20.08
N ARG A 440 -9.43 8.58 20.64
CA ARG A 440 -9.36 9.71 21.57
C ARG A 440 -8.40 9.49 22.74
N ALA A 441 -8.33 8.26 23.25
CA ALA A 441 -7.50 7.91 24.41
C ALA A 441 -6.01 8.25 24.21
N TRP A 442 -5.47 8.02 23.01
CA TRP A 442 -4.07 8.33 22.71
C TRP A 442 -3.92 9.64 21.93
N LEU A 443 -4.89 9.99 21.06
CA LEU A 443 -4.88 11.27 20.35
C LEU A 443 -4.90 12.47 21.30
N SER A 444 -5.60 12.37 22.44
CA SER A 444 -5.63 13.46 23.43
C SER A 444 -4.25 13.77 24.04
N ALA A 445 -3.27 12.89 23.87
CA ALA A 445 -1.94 13.05 24.46
C ALA A 445 -0.94 13.74 23.50
N VAL A 446 -1.27 13.90 22.23
CA VAL A 446 -0.39 14.49 21.21
C VAL A 446 -1.13 15.48 20.33
N ASP A 447 -0.41 16.47 19.83
CA ASP A 447 -0.91 17.41 18.82
C ASP A 447 -0.40 16.99 17.44
N LEU A 448 -1.28 16.64 16.50
CA LEU A 448 -0.88 15.95 15.27
C LEU A 448 -1.05 16.85 14.04
N TYR A 449 0.07 17.17 13.37
CA TYR A 449 0.10 17.91 12.11
C TYR A 449 0.45 16.97 10.97
N VAL A 450 -0.46 16.81 10.02
CA VAL A 450 -0.30 15.85 8.91
C VAL A 450 -0.36 16.55 7.56
N LEU A 451 0.71 16.47 6.77
CA LEU A 451 0.77 16.88 5.36
C LEU A 451 0.66 15.64 4.47
N PRO A 452 -0.55 15.23 4.04
CA PRO A 452 -0.70 13.98 3.27
C PRO A 452 -0.06 14.02 1.88
N LEU A 453 0.22 15.22 1.36
CA LEU A 453 0.81 15.43 0.05
C LEU A 453 1.79 16.61 0.06
N ALA A 454 3.07 16.30 0.21
CA ALA A 454 4.15 17.31 0.23
C ALA A 454 4.52 17.85 -1.17
N ASN A 455 4.25 17.09 -2.24
CA ASN A 455 4.57 17.46 -3.62
C ASN A 455 3.31 17.42 -4.53
N PRO A 456 2.37 18.37 -4.38
CA PRO A 456 1.11 18.32 -5.12
C PRO A 456 1.29 18.50 -6.62
N ASP A 457 2.27 19.27 -7.08
CA ASP A 457 2.50 19.47 -8.52
C ASP A 457 3.06 18.24 -9.19
N GLY A 458 4.08 17.63 -8.58
CA GLY A 458 4.66 16.39 -9.08
C GLY A 458 3.61 15.28 -9.08
N TYR A 459 2.83 15.15 -8.01
CA TYR A 459 1.79 14.14 -7.91
C TYR A 459 0.72 14.31 -8.99
N GLU A 460 0.21 15.52 -9.22
CA GLU A 460 -0.75 15.77 -10.32
C GLU A 460 -0.15 15.45 -11.68
N TYR A 461 1.13 15.79 -11.89
CA TYR A 461 1.85 15.45 -13.12
C TYR A 461 2.04 13.92 -13.29
N SER A 462 2.17 13.17 -12.20
CA SER A 462 2.24 11.70 -12.28
C SER A 462 0.90 11.04 -12.64
N HIS A 463 -0.23 11.70 -12.37
CA HIS A 463 -1.56 11.24 -12.80
C HIS A 463 -1.85 11.58 -14.26
N ALA A 464 -1.44 12.78 -14.72
CA ALA A 464 -1.82 13.30 -16.03
C ALA A 464 -0.75 13.13 -17.13
N GLY A 465 0.52 12.99 -16.74
CA GLY A 465 1.67 13.14 -17.61
C GLY A 465 2.62 11.94 -17.54
N ASP A 466 3.58 11.97 -16.62
CA ASP A 466 4.62 10.93 -16.48
C ASP A 466 4.42 10.19 -15.15
N ARG A 467 3.86 8.97 -15.21
CA ARG A 467 3.53 8.15 -14.04
C ARG A 467 4.74 7.86 -13.14
N MET A 468 5.94 7.84 -13.71
CA MET A 468 7.20 7.58 -13.00
C MET A 468 7.93 8.86 -12.58
N TRP A 469 7.28 10.02 -12.71
CA TRP A 469 7.80 11.29 -12.22
C TRP A 469 7.96 11.27 -10.70
N ARG A 470 9.15 11.64 -10.23
CA ARG A 470 9.48 11.69 -8.79
C ARG A 470 9.52 13.11 -8.23
N LYS A 471 10.16 14.02 -8.96
CA LYS A 471 10.56 15.36 -8.52
C LYS A 471 9.38 16.33 -8.35
N ASN A 472 9.62 17.57 -7.92
CA ASN A 472 8.63 18.64 -8.06
C ASN A 472 8.54 19.12 -9.53
N ARG A 473 7.84 20.24 -9.80
CA ARG A 473 7.63 20.78 -11.16
C ARG A 473 8.34 22.11 -11.44
N ARG A 474 9.43 22.41 -10.73
CA ARG A 474 10.30 23.58 -11.02
C ARG A 474 10.76 23.54 -12.48
N ARG A 475 10.44 24.58 -13.25
CA ARG A 475 10.91 24.69 -14.63
C ARG A 475 12.40 25.01 -14.65
N GLY A 476 13.17 24.20 -15.39
CA GLY A 476 14.59 24.41 -15.61
C GLY A 476 14.89 24.68 -17.09
N GLY A 477 16.06 25.26 -17.39
CA GLY A 477 16.53 25.53 -18.75
C GLY A 477 16.96 24.28 -19.53
N GLY A 478 16.17 23.21 -19.49
CA GLY A 478 16.39 21.95 -20.20
C GLY A 478 15.78 20.73 -19.51
N CYS A 479 15.85 20.68 -18.18
CA CYS A 479 15.30 19.61 -17.37
C CYS A 479 14.50 20.19 -16.19
N ASP A 480 13.30 19.66 -15.99
CA ASP A 480 12.39 20.10 -14.94
C ASP A 480 12.61 19.33 -13.63
N GLY A 481 12.26 19.96 -12.52
CA GLY A 481 12.07 19.35 -11.21
C GLY A 481 13.34 19.20 -10.38
N ILE A 482 13.14 19.28 -9.08
CA ILE A 482 14.12 19.05 -8.01
C ILE A 482 13.62 17.91 -7.12
N ASP A 483 14.54 17.05 -6.69
CA ASP A 483 14.25 16.05 -5.66
C ASP A 483 14.10 16.76 -4.31
N LEU A 484 12.86 16.85 -3.84
CA LEU A 484 12.54 17.52 -2.59
C LEU A 484 13.23 16.86 -1.38
N ASN A 485 13.44 15.53 -1.41
CA ASN A 485 14.14 14.82 -0.34
C ASN A 485 15.67 14.77 -0.53
N ARG A 486 16.20 15.66 -1.39
CA ARG A 486 17.63 16.04 -1.46
C ARG A 486 17.82 17.55 -1.22
N ASN A 487 16.74 18.28 -0.96
CA ASN A 487 16.73 19.73 -0.90
C ASN A 487 16.74 20.27 0.54
N PHE A 488 16.73 19.43 1.58
CA PHE A 488 16.79 19.90 2.97
C PHE A 488 18.21 20.30 3.39
N GLY A 489 18.31 21.23 4.36
CA GLY A 489 19.56 21.94 4.68
C GLY A 489 20.58 21.25 5.58
N TYR A 490 20.43 19.96 5.87
CA TYR A 490 21.41 19.24 6.69
C TYR A 490 22.33 18.38 5.83
N LYS A 491 23.64 18.68 5.89
CA LYS A 491 24.68 18.06 5.05
C LYS A 491 24.38 18.12 3.55
N TRP A 492 23.61 19.13 3.13
CA TRP A 492 23.13 19.30 1.77
C TRP A 492 24.25 19.25 0.73
N GLY A 493 24.01 18.51 -0.34
CA GLY A 493 24.95 18.41 -1.46
C GLY A 493 26.15 17.49 -1.25
N GLY A 494 26.08 16.61 -0.26
CA GLY A 494 27.00 15.48 -0.10
C GLY A 494 26.64 14.28 -0.98
N LYS A 495 26.93 13.06 -0.49
CA LYS A 495 26.69 11.79 -1.18
C LYS A 495 25.21 11.62 -1.54
N GLY A 496 24.93 10.92 -2.64
CA GLY A 496 23.57 10.59 -3.08
C GLY A 496 22.68 11.78 -3.45
N ALA A 497 23.25 12.96 -3.68
CA ALA A 497 22.55 14.18 -4.08
C ALA A 497 23.20 14.77 -5.35
N GLY A 498 22.52 14.63 -6.48
CA GLY A 498 23.04 14.99 -7.80
C GLY A 498 23.12 16.51 -8.00
N PRO A 499 24.22 17.06 -8.57
CA PRO A 499 24.32 18.49 -8.87
C PRO A 499 23.74 18.86 -10.23
N GLN A 500 23.39 17.90 -11.08
CA GLN A 500 22.95 18.16 -12.46
C GLN A 500 21.42 18.20 -12.56
N PRO A 501 20.81 19.22 -13.20
CA PRO A 501 19.35 19.38 -13.26
C PRO A 501 18.55 18.19 -13.82
N CYS A 502 19.16 17.42 -14.72
CA CYS A 502 18.51 16.28 -15.38
C CYS A 502 18.53 15.00 -14.53
N GLN A 503 19.31 14.94 -13.46
CA GLN A 503 19.33 13.78 -12.57
C GLN A 503 18.02 13.68 -11.78
N GLU A 504 17.55 12.46 -11.57
CA GLU A 504 16.37 12.18 -10.73
C GLU A 504 16.59 12.58 -9.27
N ILE A 505 17.84 12.59 -8.82
CA ILE A 505 18.29 13.00 -7.48
C ILE A 505 18.84 14.43 -7.45
N TYR A 506 18.47 15.28 -8.41
CA TYR A 506 18.94 16.66 -8.47
C TYR A 506 18.54 17.44 -7.20
N ARG A 507 19.54 17.92 -6.47
CA ARG A 507 19.38 18.51 -5.13
C ARG A 507 18.85 19.95 -5.08
N GLY A 508 18.72 20.59 -6.25
CA GLY A 508 18.43 22.01 -6.37
C GLY A 508 19.67 22.91 -6.32
N SER A 509 19.44 24.23 -6.43
CA SER A 509 20.51 25.23 -6.48
C SER A 509 21.06 25.62 -5.10
N ALA A 510 20.25 25.43 -4.05
CA ALA A 510 20.56 25.71 -2.65
C ALA A 510 19.69 24.82 -1.75
N PRO A 511 20.07 24.60 -0.47
CA PRO A 511 19.16 23.99 0.48
C PRO A 511 17.90 24.86 0.64
N PHE A 512 16.74 24.23 0.70
CA PHE A 512 15.43 24.86 0.76
C PHE A 512 15.16 25.83 -0.41
N SER A 513 15.73 25.57 -1.59
CA SER A 513 15.44 26.35 -2.79
C SER A 513 13.98 26.22 -3.25
N GLU A 514 13.33 25.11 -2.89
CA GLU A 514 11.98 24.81 -3.33
C GLU A 514 10.94 25.35 -2.34
N PRO A 515 9.82 25.94 -2.84
CA PRO A 515 8.81 26.52 -1.97
C PRO A 515 8.15 25.45 -1.09
N GLU A 516 8.06 24.19 -1.56
CA GLU A 516 7.53 23.08 -0.78
C GLU A 516 8.38 22.76 0.46
N THR A 517 9.69 22.60 0.28
CA THR A 517 10.62 22.28 1.38
C THR A 517 10.81 23.48 2.31
N SER A 518 10.83 24.70 1.77
CA SER A 518 10.88 25.94 2.55
C SER A 518 9.63 26.12 3.44
N ALA A 519 8.44 25.75 2.95
CA ALA A 519 7.21 25.81 3.74
C ALA A 519 7.22 24.81 4.91
N ILE A 520 7.65 23.56 4.66
CA ILE A 520 7.81 22.54 5.70
C ILE A 520 8.82 22.99 6.75
N GLN A 521 9.97 23.51 6.31
CA GLN A 521 11.01 24.04 7.19
C GLN A 521 10.46 25.13 8.11
N SER A 522 9.80 26.13 7.53
CA SER A 522 9.25 27.26 8.25
C SER A 522 8.20 26.82 9.28
N PHE A 523 7.33 25.89 8.89
CA PHE A 523 6.29 25.36 9.77
C PHE A 523 6.86 24.62 10.98
N VAL A 524 7.83 23.74 10.76
CA VAL A 524 8.47 22.94 11.80
C VAL A 524 9.30 23.81 12.73
N LEU A 525 10.11 24.72 12.20
CA LEU A 525 10.95 25.61 13.03
C LEU A 525 10.10 26.55 13.91
N ALA A 526 8.97 27.04 13.39
CA ALA A 526 8.03 27.86 14.17
C ALA A 526 7.41 27.10 15.37
N ARG A 527 7.44 25.76 15.35
CA ARG A 527 6.85 24.88 16.38
C ARG A 527 7.89 24.00 17.08
N LYS A 528 9.18 24.29 16.93
CA LYS A 528 10.28 23.46 17.44
C LYS A 528 10.20 23.20 18.96
N ALA A 529 9.58 24.09 19.73
CA ALA A 529 9.40 23.90 21.18
C ALA A 529 8.47 22.73 21.51
N SER A 530 7.34 22.60 20.78
CA SER A 530 6.33 21.56 21.02
C SER A 530 6.54 20.31 20.17
N LEU A 531 7.01 20.46 18.92
CA LEU A 531 7.30 19.33 18.03
C LEU A 531 8.40 18.44 18.62
N LYS A 532 8.10 17.15 18.78
CA LYS A 532 9.04 16.14 19.29
C LYS A 532 9.39 15.08 18.25
N SER A 533 8.58 14.93 17.21
CA SER A 533 8.83 13.96 16.15
C SER A 533 8.58 14.47 14.74
N TYR A 534 9.26 13.83 13.78
CA TYR A 534 9.11 13.97 12.35
C TYR A 534 9.02 12.57 11.73
N LEU A 535 7.92 12.27 11.06
CA LEU A 535 7.69 10.98 10.41
C LEU A 535 7.30 11.20 8.95
N SER A 536 8.14 10.77 8.02
CA SER A 536 7.88 10.86 6.59
C SER A 536 7.59 9.48 6.00
N PHE A 537 6.54 9.38 5.20
CA PHE A 537 6.16 8.16 4.51
C PHE A 537 6.57 8.20 3.04
N HIS A 538 7.33 7.18 2.66
CA HIS A 538 7.84 6.90 1.33
C HIS A 538 7.37 5.52 0.84
N SER A 539 7.67 5.18 -0.40
CA SER A 539 7.63 3.79 -0.89
C SER A 539 8.74 3.60 -1.92
N TYR A 540 9.32 2.42 -2.10
CA TYR A 540 8.95 1.13 -1.52
C TYR A 540 10.15 0.43 -0.90
N GLY A 541 9.89 -0.59 -0.08
CA GLY A 541 10.95 -1.46 0.43
C GLY A 541 10.64 -2.12 1.76
N GLN A 542 9.58 -1.70 2.46
CA GLN A 542 9.23 -2.15 3.81
C GLN A 542 10.35 -1.89 4.83
N TYR A 543 10.72 -0.62 4.97
CA TYR A 543 11.73 -0.16 5.93
C TYR A 543 11.15 0.79 6.97
N VAL A 544 11.66 0.72 8.20
CA VAL A 544 11.57 1.79 9.19
C VAL A 544 12.97 2.34 9.40
N LEU A 545 13.26 3.45 8.73
CA LEU A 545 14.55 4.08 8.71
C LEU A 545 14.64 5.20 9.73
N TYR A 546 15.81 5.38 10.31
CA TYR A 546 16.14 6.55 11.11
C TYR A 546 17.49 7.15 10.67
N PRO A 547 17.79 8.41 11.03
CA PRO A 547 19.07 9.04 10.71
C PRO A 547 20.31 8.23 11.15
N TRP A 548 21.48 8.42 10.56
CA TRP A 548 21.73 9.34 9.46
C TRP A 548 21.52 8.67 8.09
N GLY A 549 21.07 9.48 7.14
CA GLY A 549 21.04 9.17 5.72
C GLY A 549 22.27 9.69 4.97
N TYR A 550 22.83 10.84 5.35
CA TYR A 550 23.92 11.48 4.59
C TYR A 550 25.24 10.67 4.60
N ASP A 551 25.47 9.86 5.63
CA ASP A 551 26.62 8.96 5.74
C ASP A 551 26.32 7.80 6.69
N ARG A 552 27.17 6.77 6.72
CA ARG A 552 27.00 5.54 7.52
C ARG A 552 27.22 5.72 9.03
N PHE A 553 27.32 6.96 9.51
CA PHE A 553 27.33 7.25 10.94
C PHE A 553 25.91 7.09 11.51
N VAL A 554 25.83 6.83 12.81
CA VAL A 554 24.56 6.80 13.55
C VAL A 554 24.49 7.97 14.54
N PRO A 555 23.29 8.48 14.87
CA PRO A 555 23.12 9.53 15.86
C PRO A 555 23.46 9.01 17.27
N PRO A 556 23.81 9.90 18.21
CA PRO A 556 24.15 9.50 19.57
C PRO A 556 23.06 8.68 20.28
N ASP A 557 21.79 8.93 19.97
CA ASP A 557 20.63 8.23 20.54
C ASP A 557 20.06 7.14 19.62
N HIS A 558 20.87 6.59 18.72
CA HIS A 558 20.43 5.55 17.77
C HIS A 558 19.87 4.29 18.44
N GLU A 559 20.31 3.93 19.66
CA GLU A 559 19.74 2.78 20.39
C GLU A 559 18.26 3.02 20.73
N ASP A 560 17.90 4.24 21.12
CA ASP A 560 16.50 4.63 21.39
C ASP A 560 15.69 4.67 20.09
N LEU A 561 16.27 5.20 19.00
CA LEU A 561 15.65 5.18 17.67
C LEU A 561 15.43 3.76 17.15
N GLN A 562 16.40 2.85 17.32
CA GLN A 562 16.28 1.44 16.96
C GLN A 562 15.18 0.77 17.77
N ARG A 563 15.13 1.01 19.09
CA ARG A 563 14.09 0.49 19.98
C ARG A 563 12.70 0.97 19.56
N VAL A 564 12.52 2.27 19.33
CA VAL A 564 11.25 2.85 18.90
C VAL A 564 10.89 2.34 17.51
N GLY A 565 11.79 2.39 16.53
CA GLY A 565 11.58 1.88 15.17
C GLY A 565 11.16 0.40 15.16
N THR A 566 11.73 -0.42 16.05
CA THR A 566 11.32 -1.83 16.23
C THR A 566 9.89 -1.95 16.75
N LYS A 567 9.46 -1.07 17.68
CA LYS A 567 8.05 -1.01 18.12
C LYS A 567 7.13 -0.63 16.97
N LEU A 568 7.51 0.35 16.13
CA LEU A 568 6.74 0.75 14.95
C LEU A 568 6.59 -0.42 13.98
N ALA A 569 7.69 -1.09 13.62
CA ALA A 569 7.69 -2.24 12.73
C ALA A 569 6.82 -3.40 13.27
N ASN A 570 6.90 -3.70 14.56
CA ASN A 570 6.08 -4.74 15.20
C ASN A 570 4.59 -4.37 15.21
N ALA A 571 4.26 -3.11 15.43
CA ALA A 571 2.88 -2.62 15.39
C ALA A 571 2.29 -2.73 13.97
N MET A 572 3.05 -2.34 12.94
CA MET A 572 2.66 -2.51 11.54
C MET A 572 2.47 -4.00 11.20
N ARG A 573 3.43 -4.85 11.58
CA ARG A 573 3.35 -6.31 11.37
C ARG A 573 2.11 -6.92 12.02
N ALA A 574 1.70 -6.44 13.19
CA ALA A 574 0.47 -6.92 13.84
C ALA A 574 -0.81 -6.61 13.05
N THR A 575 -0.79 -5.65 12.12
CA THR A 575 -1.95 -5.33 11.27
C THR A 575 -2.02 -6.17 10.01
N SER A 576 -0.89 -6.52 9.41
CA SER A 576 -0.83 -7.09 8.06
C SER A 576 -0.05 -8.38 7.92
N GLY A 577 0.73 -8.76 8.93
CA GLY A 577 1.68 -9.87 8.89
C GLY A 577 3.01 -9.55 8.18
N LEU A 578 3.16 -8.37 7.56
CA LEU A 578 4.37 -8.01 6.83
C LEU A 578 5.49 -7.53 7.77
N SER A 579 6.71 -7.96 7.48
CA SER A 579 7.91 -7.53 8.22
C SER A 579 8.51 -6.28 7.60
N TYR A 580 8.90 -5.34 8.46
CA TYR A 580 9.64 -4.14 8.09
C TYR A 580 11.04 -4.18 8.71
N THR A 581 12.07 -3.91 7.91
CA THR A 581 13.46 -3.88 8.40
C THR A 581 13.76 -2.51 9.03
N VAL A 582 14.37 -2.52 10.21
CA VAL A 582 14.65 -1.31 11.01
C VAL A 582 16.14 -1.03 11.07
N GLY A 583 16.55 0.22 10.82
CA GLY A 583 17.96 0.61 10.90
C GLY A 583 18.24 2.02 10.38
N SER A 584 19.51 2.41 10.41
CA SER A 584 19.94 3.69 9.83
C SER A 584 19.73 3.71 8.32
N SER A 585 19.22 4.83 7.80
CA SER A 585 18.95 5.04 6.37
C SER A 585 20.15 4.70 5.49
N ALA A 586 21.33 5.25 5.80
CA ALA A 586 22.55 5.01 5.01
C ALA A 586 23.08 3.57 5.13
N ALA A 587 22.84 2.91 6.26
CA ALA A 587 23.31 1.55 6.52
C ALA A 587 22.51 0.51 5.74
N LEU A 588 21.17 0.64 5.75
CA LEU A 588 20.26 -0.30 5.08
C LEU A 588 20.10 -0.05 3.58
N LEU A 589 20.16 1.22 3.16
CA LEU A 589 20.05 1.60 1.76
C LEU A 589 21.43 2.07 1.25
N TYR A 590 21.59 3.38 1.11
CA TYR A 590 22.79 4.02 0.61
C TYR A 590 22.90 5.44 1.18
N PRO A 591 24.12 6.01 1.28
CA PRO A 591 24.29 7.40 1.70
C PRO A 591 23.57 8.39 0.77
N ALA A 592 22.66 9.17 1.33
CA ALA A 592 21.86 10.18 0.67
C ALA A 592 21.74 11.44 1.53
N SER A 593 22.31 12.54 1.06
CA SER A 593 22.33 13.82 1.78
C SER A 593 21.14 14.72 1.43
N GLY A 594 20.82 15.65 2.34
CA GLY A 594 19.72 16.59 2.15
C GLY A 594 18.32 15.98 2.35
N GLY A 595 18.23 14.87 3.08
CA GLY A 595 16.98 14.24 3.48
C GLY A 595 16.25 15.00 4.61
N SER A 596 14.92 14.87 4.64
CA SER A 596 14.04 15.54 5.59
C SER A 596 14.21 15.03 7.03
N ASP A 597 14.36 13.72 7.22
CA ASP A 597 14.61 13.06 8.50
C ASP A 597 15.94 13.47 9.14
N ASP A 598 17.01 13.51 8.33
CA ASP A 598 18.32 14.00 8.70
C ASP A 598 18.27 15.48 9.14
N TRP A 599 17.57 16.33 8.40
CA TRP A 599 17.40 17.73 8.79
C TRP A 599 16.57 17.88 10.06
N ALA A 600 15.48 17.13 10.18
CA ALA A 600 14.62 17.14 11.36
C ALA A 600 15.39 16.78 12.62
N LYS A 601 16.27 15.77 12.54
CA LYS A 601 17.12 15.33 13.65
C LYS A 601 18.29 16.28 13.92
N GLY A 602 19.07 16.60 12.88
CA GLY A 602 20.36 17.26 13.02
C GLY A 602 20.31 18.77 13.15
N GLN A 603 19.30 19.43 12.59
CA GLN A 603 19.18 20.88 12.62
C GLN A 603 17.90 21.35 13.33
N ALA A 604 16.76 20.72 13.04
CA ALA A 604 15.53 21.04 13.78
C ALA A 604 15.57 20.47 15.21
N GLY A 605 16.41 19.47 15.50
CA GLY A 605 16.65 18.96 16.86
C GLY A 605 15.49 18.15 17.42
N LEU A 606 14.68 17.54 16.55
CA LEU A 606 13.55 16.70 16.96
C LEU A 606 14.06 15.36 17.48
N LYS A 607 13.46 14.86 18.57
CA LYS A 607 13.93 13.64 19.23
C LYS A 607 13.72 12.41 18.36
N TYR A 608 12.52 12.22 17.83
CA TYR A 608 12.22 11.07 16.99
C TYR A 608 12.08 11.49 15.53
N ALA A 609 13.01 11.07 14.68
CA ALA A 609 12.95 11.30 13.24
C ALA A 609 12.98 9.95 12.53
N PHE A 610 11.97 9.68 11.72
CA PHE A 610 11.83 8.41 11.00
C PHE A 610 11.37 8.64 9.57
N THR A 611 11.85 7.77 8.68
CA THR A 611 11.35 7.58 7.33
C THR A 611 10.80 6.17 7.23
N ILE A 612 9.56 5.98 6.77
CA ILE A 612 8.99 4.66 6.54
C ILE A 612 8.80 4.43 5.05
N GLU A 613 9.53 3.47 4.49
CA GLU A 613 9.32 2.96 3.14
C GLU A 613 8.23 1.90 3.19
N LEU A 614 7.04 2.23 2.67
CA LEU A 614 5.87 1.36 2.68
C LEU A 614 6.02 0.19 1.70
N ARG A 615 4.90 -0.49 1.46
CA ARG A 615 4.79 -1.60 0.52
C ARG A 615 5.20 -1.21 -0.90
N ASP A 616 5.68 -2.15 -1.71
CA ASP A 616 6.03 -3.54 -1.37
C ASP A 616 7.55 -3.74 -1.36
N THR A 617 8.04 -4.96 -1.60
CA THR A 617 9.48 -5.24 -1.73
C THR A 617 9.93 -5.34 -3.19
N GLY A 618 9.19 -4.69 -4.10
CA GLY A 618 9.49 -4.52 -5.52
C GLY A 618 8.78 -5.49 -6.47
N ARG A 619 7.75 -6.22 -6.02
CA ARG A 619 6.88 -7.00 -6.93
C ARG A 619 6.07 -6.05 -7.82
N HIS A 620 5.54 -4.99 -7.21
CA HIS A 620 4.85 -3.90 -7.87
C HIS A 620 5.67 -2.61 -7.84
N GLY A 621 6.57 -2.43 -6.86
CA GLY A 621 7.37 -1.22 -6.74
C GLY A 621 6.49 0.02 -6.57
N PHE A 622 6.53 0.96 -7.51
CA PHE A 622 5.70 2.16 -7.45
C PHE A 622 4.28 1.99 -8.02
N VAL A 623 3.97 0.89 -8.73
CA VAL A 623 2.65 0.62 -9.34
C VAL A 623 1.81 -0.34 -8.49
N VAL A 624 1.75 -0.07 -7.19
CA VAL A 624 1.05 -0.89 -6.20
C VAL A 624 -0.46 -0.85 -6.47
N PRO A 625 -1.15 -2.00 -6.67
CA PRO A 625 -2.59 -2.02 -6.90
C PRO A 625 -3.38 -1.34 -5.79
N SER A 626 -4.44 -0.61 -6.15
CA SER A 626 -5.26 0.17 -5.21
C SER A 626 -5.89 -0.68 -4.09
N SER A 627 -6.05 -1.99 -4.29
CA SER A 627 -6.51 -2.94 -3.28
C SER A 627 -5.60 -3.01 -2.05
N HIS A 628 -4.35 -2.56 -2.15
CA HIS A 628 -3.39 -2.52 -1.03
C HIS A 628 -3.53 -1.27 -0.15
N ILE A 629 -4.27 -0.24 -0.58
CA ILE A 629 -4.41 1.04 0.13
C ILE A 629 -4.91 0.82 1.55
N LEU A 630 -5.98 0.05 1.75
CA LEU A 630 -6.54 -0.21 3.09
C LEU A 630 -5.54 -0.92 4.02
N SER A 631 -4.82 -1.90 3.51
CA SER A 631 -3.85 -2.64 4.32
C SER A 631 -2.64 -1.79 4.69
N SER A 632 -2.15 -0.95 3.76
CA SER A 632 -1.04 -0.02 4.00
C SER A 632 -1.47 1.13 4.93
N GLY A 633 -2.70 1.64 4.79
CA GLY A 633 -3.27 2.64 5.68
C GLY A 633 -3.39 2.17 7.13
N LYS A 634 -3.72 0.89 7.36
CA LYS A 634 -3.72 0.30 8.71
C LYS A 634 -2.32 0.20 9.32
N GLU A 635 -1.31 -0.11 8.50
CA GLU A 635 0.09 -0.08 8.92
C GLU A 635 0.50 1.35 9.32
N VAL A 636 0.22 2.34 8.47
CA VAL A 636 0.47 3.76 8.75
C VAL A 636 -0.17 4.21 10.06
N LEU A 637 -1.46 3.88 10.27
CA LEU A 637 -2.16 4.19 11.51
C LEU A 637 -1.50 3.54 12.74
N ALA A 638 -1.09 2.28 12.63
CA ALA A 638 -0.41 1.59 13.72
C ALA A 638 0.95 2.24 14.05
N ALA A 639 1.75 2.58 13.03
CA ALA A 639 3.02 3.26 13.22
C ALA A 639 2.86 4.63 13.90
N VAL A 640 1.91 5.46 13.42
CA VAL A 640 1.64 6.79 13.98
C VAL A 640 1.15 6.70 15.42
N ARG A 641 0.21 5.77 15.71
CA ARG A 641 -0.25 5.53 17.08
C ARG A 641 0.88 5.12 18.01
N THR A 642 1.75 4.20 17.59
CA THR A 642 2.88 3.76 18.41
C THR A 642 3.87 4.89 18.65
N LEU A 643 4.20 5.67 17.62
CA LEU A 643 5.09 6.82 17.78
C LEU A 643 4.48 7.89 18.70
N ALA A 644 3.16 8.13 18.60
CA ALA A 644 2.45 9.05 19.48
C ALA A 644 2.56 8.67 20.96
N GLN A 645 2.50 7.38 21.27
CA GLN A 645 2.69 6.90 22.64
C GLN A 645 4.10 7.14 23.16
N GLU A 646 5.13 6.98 22.32
CA GLU A 646 6.52 7.28 22.69
C GLU A 646 6.77 8.78 22.82
N VAL A 647 6.11 9.61 22.01
CA VAL A 647 6.17 11.07 22.08
C VAL A 647 5.48 11.62 23.33
N ALA A 648 4.30 11.08 23.66
CA ALA A 648 3.55 11.47 24.86
C ALA A 648 4.26 11.11 26.17
N ALA A 649 5.24 10.21 26.14
CA ALA A 649 6.02 9.78 27.29
C ALA A 649 7.30 10.61 27.52
N LEU A 650 7.60 11.60 26.67
CA LEU A 650 8.67 12.58 26.86
C LEU A 650 8.25 13.68 27.83
#